data_AF-X0QF82-F1
#
_entry.id   AF-X0QF82-F1
#
_cell.length_a   1.000
_cell.length_b   1.000
_cell.length_c   1.000
_cell.angle_alpha   90.00
_cell.angle_beta   90.00
_cell.angle_gamma   90.00
#
_symmetry.space_group_name_H-M   'P 1'
#
loop_
_entity.id
_entity.type
_entity.pdbx_description
1 polymer ?
#
loop_
_entity_poly.entity_id
_entity_poly.type
_entity_poly.pdbx_seq_one_letter_code
_entity_poly.pdbx_strand_id
1 'polypeptide(L)'
;MLARAKKDLKRVEDELIKLNVPTLTTSDVSIFETIMAEDVAALLSAMLYPYRHDMINRVLTSHLYGLSIKNIKAMMTDHESGVTEGSSTSSAHSQNSNSKDLPANETTDTKKSYQDFITYLKEGAQRWQHFGILSALHYLLDKSPVQPQGVWQALAAHPEGDRHIMDLRHVMDILAQYGLGMGEYELLAWFRQHIDAAPNSDWAKQYPLPTESGVQLMTIHKSKGLEFPVVYVLGMGDASRKSGNKEDYGLYLYNAQQAPSALVQQSIDSQSTGNQRRFSPLQGSSTDKGYYTDIETKENFDERRRLGYVAFTRASEQLYVVLKEAYRNTDCDLRPVCHWFDSEDAKFELPDRLKGTIGMLRGHKVNEFYDNNYANKTANSTGVNDSAQLATTKSNAHKPTTEAIEYAPFAEVMKTNYFYGWAKTSFTALARQLDESTQAMAIVDERIDDAIDIDMTESSVSDISLLNNDESLEQDGELSFKSEEDIRFTFVKGANAGTFLHEIFEKIDFNNKAQWSQVIDRAISSYQLPLVYSSAETQSRRLQAKTQEQGNDVNTDSFNLNSVDASKHEALMDWIEEVLDAPLLASKQPLRSIDAGQQFAELEFNMGLSENFKAQDISQLFQQYLPDETDKHVTLVPQNKAHLYRYLRGEIDLVYEHAGKYYVVDYKSNFLGNSLSDYNEDTLKKAMSKAGYWLQAAIYQVALHRFLAMRISDYTGNEDKYLGAVEYVFLRGVYDPNAKIADTTSQDNNKHSSNNLENYGCYGLVTWDIPIDFVKGLDALFGLPD
;
A
#
# COMPACT_ATOMS: atom_id res chain seq x y z
N MET A 1 3.80 -25.77 -31.55
CA MET A 1 4.96 -25.66 -32.46
C MET A 1 6.12 -24.99 -31.74
N LEU A 2 7.34 -25.44 -32.02
CA LEU A 2 8.57 -24.96 -31.42
C LEU A 2 9.46 -24.34 -32.49
N ALA A 3 10.00 -23.16 -32.21
CA ALA A 3 11.04 -22.56 -33.04
C ALA A 3 12.16 -21.98 -32.18
N ARG A 4 13.30 -21.69 -32.81
CA ARG A 4 14.44 -21.06 -32.13
C ARG A 4 14.21 -19.57 -31.88
N ALA A 5 13.77 -18.85 -32.90
CA ALA A 5 13.59 -17.40 -32.83
C ALA A 5 12.10 -17.03 -32.82
N LYS A 6 11.73 -16.02 -32.03
CA LYS A 6 10.37 -15.49 -31.98
C LYS A 6 9.86 -15.03 -33.36
N LYS A 7 10.75 -14.49 -34.21
CA LYS A 7 10.43 -14.09 -35.58
C LYS A 7 9.86 -15.23 -36.42
N ASP A 8 10.38 -16.45 -36.22
CA ASP A 8 9.91 -17.64 -36.95
C ASP A 8 8.52 -18.06 -36.46
N LEU A 9 8.26 -17.95 -35.14
CA LEU A 9 6.94 -18.21 -34.56
C LEU A 9 5.89 -17.22 -35.07
N LYS A 10 6.21 -15.92 -35.10
CA LYS A 10 5.29 -14.87 -35.59
C LYS A 10 4.89 -15.09 -37.05
N ARG A 11 5.84 -15.46 -37.90
CA ARG A 11 5.53 -15.79 -39.30
C ARG A 11 4.55 -16.97 -39.42
N VAL A 12 4.67 -17.95 -38.54
CA VAL A 12 3.80 -19.13 -38.53
C VAL A 12 2.42 -18.77 -37.98
N GLU A 13 2.39 -17.95 -36.93
CA GLU A 13 1.16 -17.36 -36.37
C GLU A 13 0.37 -16.63 -37.47
N ASP A 14 1.01 -15.72 -38.21
CA ASP A 14 0.38 -14.96 -39.29
C ASP A 14 -0.26 -15.88 -40.36
N GLU A 15 0.38 -17.00 -40.70
CA GLU A 15 -0.15 -17.96 -41.67
C GLU A 15 -1.25 -18.85 -41.07
N LEU A 16 -1.14 -19.24 -39.80
CA LEU A 16 -2.19 -20.01 -39.10
C LEU A 16 -3.46 -19.18 -38.92
N ILE A 17 -3.33 -17.88 -38.62
CA ILE A 17 -4.45 -16.94 -38.53
C ILE A 17 -5.17 -16.85 -39.88
N LYS A 18 -4.44 -16.74 -41.00
CA LYS A 18 -5.05 -16.75 -42.35
C LYS A 18 -5.84 -18.03 -42.66
N LEU A 19 -5.45 -19.14 -42.04
CA LEU A 19 -6.10 -20.44 -42.16
C LEU A 19 -7.19 -20.67 -41.09
N ASN A 20 -7.55 -19.65 -40.30
CA ASN A 20 -8.49 -19.74 -39.17
C ASN A 20 -8.11 -20.80 -38.12
N VAL A 21 -6.81 -21.08 -37.95
CA VAL A 21 -6.31 -21.95 -36.87
C VAL A 21 -5.98 -21.09 -35.66
N PRO A 22 -6.65 -21.25 -34.51
CA PRO A 22 -6.35 -20.48 -33.30
C PRO A 22 -4.94 -20.81 -32.78
N THR A 23 -4.21 -19.78 -32.38
CA THR A 23 -2.84 -19.90 -31.88
C THR A 23 -2.70 -19.28 -30.49
N LEU A 24 -2.04 -20.00 -29.59
CA LEU A 24 -1.69 -19.52 -28.26
C LEU A 24 -0.24 -19.05 -28.30
N THR A 25 -0.01 -17.75 -28.44
CA THR A 25 1.27 -17.13 -28.14
C THR A 25 1.25 -16.61 -26.71
N THR A 26 2.34 -16.77 -25.95
CA THR A 26 2.48 -15.93 -24.76
C THR A 26 2.70 -14.52 -25.25
N SER A 27 1.70 -13.68 -25.08
CA SER A 27 1.69 -12.27 -25.47
C SER A 27 3.01 -11.62 -25.05
N ASP A 28 3.76 -11.12 -26.03
CA ASP A 28 4.79 -10.11 -25.78
C ASP A 28 4.17 -8.70 -25.66
N VAL A 29 2.85 -8.62 -25.81
CA VAL A 29 2.05 -7.39 -25.70
C VAL A 29 1.89 -7.06 -24.23
N SER A 30 2.23 -5.83 -23.88
CA SER A 30 2.04 -5.32 -22.54
C SER A 30 0.54 -5.08 -22.32
N ILE A 31 0.02 -5.42 -21.14
CA ILE A 31 -1.34 -5.07 -20.73
C ILE A 31 -1.58 -3.55 -20.81
N PHE A 32 -0.52 -2.78 -20.62
CA PHE A 32 -0.52 -1.32 -20.71
C PHE A 32 -0.69 -0.78 -22.14
N GLU A 33 -0.43 -1.59 -23.18
CA GLU A 33 -0.70 -1.23 -24.58
C GLU A 33 -2.16 -1.48 -24.98
N THR A 34 -2.97 -2.05 -24.08
CA THR A 34 -4.36 -2.41 -24.39
C THR A 34 -5.30 -1.21 -24.31
N ILE A 35 -6.37 -1.29 -25.09
CA ILE A 35 -7.45 -0.31 -25.07
C ILE A 35 -8.08 -0.22 -23.67
N MET A 36 -8.14 -1.33 -22.93
CA MET A 36 -8.68 -1.35 -21.57
C MET A 36 -7.81 -0.55 -20.59
N ALA A 37 -6.48 -0.59 -20.72
CA ALA A 37 -5.61 0.23 -19.87
C ALA A 37 -5.88 1.74 -20.10
N GLU A 38 -6.01 2.17 -21.35
CA GLU A 38 -6.37 3.54 -21.70
C GLU A 38 -7.76 3.96 -21.20
N ASP A 39 -8.74 3.07 -21.33
CA ASP A 39 -10.11 3.32 -20.87
C ASP A 39 -10.21 3.39 -19.35
N VAL A 40 -9.45 2.56 -18.62
CA VAL A 40 -9.31 2.65 -17.16
C VAL A 40 -8.59 3.94 -16.78
N ALA A 41 -7.50 4.33 -17.44
CA ALA A 41 -6.80 5.59 -17.15
C ALA A 41 -7.71 6.81 -17.34
N ALA A 42 -8.57 6.80 -18.36
CA ALA A 42 -9.59 7.82 -18.56
C ALA A 42 -10.61 7.83 -17.41
N LEU A 43 -11.06 6.67 -16.95
CA LEU A 43 -11.99 6.54 -15.82
C LEU A 43 -11.38 7.09 -14.52
N LEU A 44 -10.14 6.72 -14.21
CA LEU A 44 -9.39 7.25 -13.07
C LEU A 44 -9.26 8.78 -13.14
N SER A 45 -8.96 9.31 -14.33
CA SER A 45 -8.84 10.75 -14.56
C SER A 45 -10.17 11.49 -14.36
N ALA A 46 -11.28 10.89 -14.78
CA ALA A 46 -12.61 11.47 -14.62
C ALA A 46 -13.08 11.45 -13.16
N MET A 47 -12.68 10.46 -12.36
CA MET A 47 -12.94 10.43 -10.91
C MET A 47 -12.22 11.58 -10.18
N LEU A 48 -10.96 11.85 -10.52
CA LEU A 48 -10.19 12.94 -9.91
C LEU A 48 -10.63 14.33 -10.38
N TYR A 49 -11.17 14.43 -11.61
CA TYR A 49 -11.63 15.68 -12.19
C TYR A 49 -13.07 15.60 -12.71
N PRO A 50 -14.08 15.43 -11.83
CA PRO A 50 -15.47 15.14 -12.20
C PRO A 50 -16.24 16.34 -12.78
N TYR A 51 -15.59 17.49 -12.98
CA TYR A 51 -16.16 18.67 -13.63
C TYR A 51 -15.53 18.97 -15.00
N ARG A 52 -14.51 18.19 -15.39
CA ARG A 52 -13.87 18.34 -16.70
C ARG A 52 -14.63 17.54 -17.74
N HIS A 53 -15.43 18.25 -18.54
CA HIS A 53 -16.28 17.64 -19.56
C HIS A 53 -15.49 16.84 -20.60
N ASP A 54 -14.27 17.25 -20.95
CA ASP A 54 -13.39 16.51 -21.86
C ASP A 54 -13.04 15.12 -21.32
N MET A 55 -12.74 15.01 -20.03
CA MET A 55 -12.41 13.74 -19.37
C MET A 55 -13.65 12.84 -19.25
N ILE A 56 -14.79 13.40 -18.85
CA ILE A 56 -16.05 12.67 -18.77
C ILE A 56 -16.47 12.16 -20.15
N ASN A 57 -16.36 12.99 -21.18
CA ASN A 57 -16.72 12.62 -22.55
C ASN A 57 -15.83 11.48 -23.05
N ARG A 58 -14.52 11.50 -22.75
CA ARG A 58 -13.61 10.39 -23.08
C ARG A 58 -14.02 9.08 -22.42
N VAL A 59 -14.54 9.13 -21.19
CA VAL A 59 -15.08 7.96 -20.49
C VAL A 59 -16.39 7.50 -21.11
N LEU A 60 -17.33 8.40 -21.39
CA LEU A 60 -18.62 8.04 -22.01
C LEU A 60 -18.46 7.43 -23.40
N THR A 61 -17.44 7.84 -24.17
CA THR A 61 -17.12 7.22 -25.48
C THR A 61 -16.25 5.96 -25.38
N SER A 62 -15.71 5.64 -24.21
CA SER A 62 -14.85 4.46 -24.01
C SER A 62 -15.61 3.15 -24.26
N HIS A 63 -14.90 2.03 -24.39
CA HIS A 63 -15.54 0.72 -24.55
C HIS A 63 -16.31 0.29 -23.31
N LEU A 64 -16.01 0.88 -22.15
CA LEU A 64 -16.75 0.64 -20.91
C LEU A 64 -18.21 1.12 -21.02
N TYR A 65 -18.44 2.30 -21.61
CA TYR A 65 -19.77 2.92 -21.65
C TYR A 65 -20.40 3.00 -23.06
N GLY A 66 -19.60 3.04 -24.12
CA GLY A 66 -20.01 2.83 -25.51
C GLY A 66 -21.02 3.84 -26.07
N LEU A 67 -21.07 5.08 -25.58
CA LEU A 67 -22.01 6.09 -26.07
C LEU A 67 -21.54 6.73 -27.37
N SER A 68 -22.49 6.94 -28.28
CA SER A 68 -22.22 7.75 -29.47
C SER A 68 -22.03 9.22 -29.12
N ILE A 69 -21.17 9.89 -29.88
CA ILE A 69 -20.92 11.35 -29.75
C ILE A 69 -22.23 12.16 -29.86
N LYS A 70 -23.19 11.69 -30.67
CA LYS A 70 -24.51 12.32 -30.81
C LYS A 70 -25.29 12.29 -29.49
N ASN A 71 -25.26 11.15 -28.79
CA ASN A 71 -25.95 11.00 -27.51
C ASN A 71 -25.29 11.85 -26.42
N ILE A 72 -23.96 11.89 -26.38
CA ILE A 72 -23.21 12.71 -25.42
C ILE A 72 -23.52 14.19 -25.64
N LYS A 73 -23.52 14.66 -26.88
CA LYS A 73 -23.86 16.05 -27.20
C LYS A 73 -25.28 16.42 -26.75
N ALA A 74 -26.25 15.50 -26.90
CA ALA A 74 -27.60 15.71 -26.39
C ALA A 74 -27.60 15.81 -24.85
N MET A 75 -26.94 14.88 -24.16
CA MET A 75 -26.82 14.89 -22.71
C MET A 75 -26.16 16.17 -22.16
N MET A 76 -25.11 16.67 -22.82
CA MET A 76 -24.45 17.93 -22.44
C MET A 76 -25.35 19.14 -22.67
N THR A 77 -26.10 19.17 -23.78
CA THR A 77 -27.01 20.29 -24.08
C THR A 77 -28.14 20.37 -23.05
N ASP A 78 -28.66 19.21 -22.61
CA ASP A 78 -29.67 19.12 -21.56
C ASP A 78 -29.13 19.58 -20.19
N HIS A 79 -27.85 19.27 -19.90
CA HIS A 79 -27.15 19.71 -18.69
C HIS A 79 -26.90 21.21 -18.66
N GLU A 80 -26.37 21.78 -19.74
CA GLU A 80 -26.08 23.21 -19.87
C GLU A 80 -27.35 24.07 -19.88
N SER A 81 -28.48 23.52 -20.35
CA SER A 81 -29.76 24.22 -20.39
C SER A 81 -30.56 24.17 -19.08
N GLY A 82 -30.08 23.44 -18.06
CA GLY A 82 -30.70 23.40 -16.73
C GLY A 82 -32.08 22.74 -16.70
N VAL A 83 -32.48 22.01 -17.75
CA VAL A 83 -33.77 21.32 -17.82
C VAL A 83 -33.71 20.06 -16.96
N THR A 84 -33.84 20.24 -15.65
CA THR A 84 -34.20 19.17 -14.71
C THR A 84 -35.71 19.22 -14.53
N GLU A 85 -36.47 18.49 -15.34
CA GLU A 85 -37.94 18.50 -15.18
C GLU A 85 -38.36 17.72 -13.94
N GLY A 86 -38.50 18.44 -12.84
CA GLY A 86 -39.55 18.17 -11.86
C GLY A 86 -40.89 18.67 -12.42
N SER A 87 -41.66 17.79 -13.06
CA SER A 87 -43.09 18.02 -13.26
C SER A 87 -43.87 16.72 -13.15
N SER A 88 -43.97 16.24 -11.92
CA SER A 88 -45.07 15.38 -11.50
C SER A 88 -45.91 16.14 -10.47
N THR A 89 -46.71 17.09 -10.96
CA THR A 89 -47.91 17.57 -10.26
C THR A 89 -49.05 17.83 -11.24
N SER A 90 -50.06 16.96 -11.17
CA SER A 90 -51.49 17.30 -11.19
C SER A 90 -51.99 18.25 -12.28
N SER A 91 -52.53 17.70 -13.37
CA SER A 91 -53.55 18.40 -14.18
C SER A 91 -54.82 17.56 -14.22
N ALA A 92 -55.77 17.96 -13.38
CA ALA A 92 -57.17 17.65 -13.57
C ALA A 92 -57.71 18.53 -14.72
N HIS A 93 -58.61 17.93 -15.52
CA HIS A 93 -59.56 18.56 -16.44
C HIS A 93 -59.07 18.96 -17.85
N SER A 94 -59.30 18.04 -18.80
CA SER A 94 -59.96 18.37 -20.08
C SER A 94 -60.58 17.11 -20.68
N GLN A 95 -61.88 17.16 -20.95
CA GLN A 95 -62.65 16.08 -21.56
C GLN A 95 -62.54 16.05 -23.09
N ASN A 96 -62.72 14.83 -23.62
CA ASN A 96 -63.19 14.46 -24.97
C ASN A 96 -62.25 14.65 -26.17
N SER A 97 -61.84 13.55 -26.80
CA SER A 97 -62.68 12.83 -27.77
C SER A 97 -62.02 11.53 -28.28
N ASN A 98 -62.87 10.60 -28.70
CA ASN A 98 -62.59 9.22 -29.07
C ASN A 98 -61.55 9.01 -30.18
N SER A 99 -60.62 8.07 -29.98
CA SER A 99 -60.25 7.10 -31.04
C SER A 99 -59.66 5.83 -30.41
N LYS A 100 -60.16 4.69 -30.89
CA LYS A 100 -59.82 3.32 -30.51
C LYS A 100 -58.59 2.83 -31.27
N ASP A 101 -57.90 1.88 -30.64
CA ASP A 101 -57.03 0.84 -31.20
C ASP A 101 -55.60 1.25 -31.63
N LEU A 102 -54.60 0.87 -30.82
CA LEU A 102 -53.30 0.27 -31.19
C LEU A 102 -52.52 -0.11 -29.90
N PRO A 103 -51.76 -1.23 -29.87
CA PRO A 103 -51.16 -1.75 -28.65
C PRO A 103 -49.91 -0.95 -28.24
N ALA A 104 -49.73 -0.82 -26.93
CA ALA A 104 -48.59 -0.17 -26.31
C ALA A 104 -47.30 -0.95 -26.58
N ASN A 105 -46.37 -0.36 -27.34
CA ASN A 105 -44.95 -0.67 -27.20
C ASN A 105 -44.41 0.18 -26.04
N GLU A 106 -44.14 -0.47 -24.91
CA GLU A 106 -43.37 0.10 -23.81
C GLU A 106 -41.91 0.31 -24.25
N THR A 107 -41.62 1.48 -24.83
CA THR A 107 -40.27 2.04 -24.82
C THR A 107 -40.22 3.12 -23.75
N THR A 108 -39.99 2.72 -22.50
CA THR A 108 -39.60 3.65 -21.44
C THR A 108 -38.18 4.11 -21.74
N ASP A 109 -38.08 5.18 -22.52
CA ASP A 109 -36.83 5.85 -22.86
C ASP A 109 -36.35 6.62 -21.61
N THR A 110 -35.71 5.92 -20.67
CA THR A 110 -35.02 6.52 -19.52
C THR A 110 -33.92 7.44 -20.07
N LYS A 111 -34.22 8.74 -20.16
CA LYS A 111 -33.27 9.77 -20.59
C LYS A 111 -32.07 9.75 -19.64
N LYS A 112 -30.92 9.35 -20.17
CA LYS A 112 -29.64 9.23 -19.45
C LYS A 112 -29.13 10.64 -19.14
N SER A 113 -29.11 11.06 -17.88
CA SER A 113 -28.69 12.40 -17.46
C SER A 113 -27.17 12.51 -17.31
N TYR A 114 -26.58 13.61 -17.80
CA TYR A 114 -25.15 13.91 -17.62
C TYR A 114 -24.81 14.21 -16.15
N GLN A 115 -25.72 14.90 -15.44
CA GLN A 115 -25.54 15.24 -14.03
C GLN A 115 -25.48 13.99 -13.15
N ASP A 116 -26.31 12.99 -13.45
CA ASP A 116 -26.34 11.73 -12.70
C ASP A 116 -25.03 10.98 -12.87
N PHE A 117 -24.41 11.06 -14.06
CA PHE A 117 -23.10 10.48 -14.30
C PHE A 117 -21.97 11.22 -13.55
N ILE A 118 -22.05 12.54 -13.40
CA ILE A 118 -21.12 13.30 -12.56
C ILE A 118 -21.23 12.88 -11.09
N THR A 119 -22.47 12.77 -10.58
CA THR A 119 -22.72 12.32 -9.19
C THR A 119 -22.20 10.90 -8.98
N TYR A 120 -22.41 10.02 -9.96
CA TYR A 120 -21.89 8.66 -9.97
C TYR A 120 -20.35 8.60 -9.91
N LEU A 121 -19.65 9.44 -10.69
CA LEU A 121 -18.19 9.51 -10.63
C LEU A 121 -17.69 10.06 -9.29
N LYS A 122 -18.38 11.03 -8.70
CA LYS A 122 -18.04 11.56 -7.37
C LYS A 122 -18.18 10.51 -6.28
N GLU A 123 -19.24 9.70 -6.31
CA GLU A 123 -19.39 8.60 -5.36
C GLU A 123 -18.28 7.54 -5.56
N GLY A 124 -17.89 7.27 -6.81
CA GLY A 124 -16.73 6.44 -7.13
C GLY A 124 -15.43 7.00 -6.53
N ALA A 125 -15.18 8.31 -6.66
CA ALA A 125 -14.01 8.97 -6.09
C ALA A 125 -13.99 8.92 -4.55
N GLN A 126 -15.15 9.14 -3.90
CA GLN A 126 -15.27 8.99 -2.45
C GLN A 126 -14.98 7.56 -1.99
N ARG A 127 -15.47 6.55 -2.72
CA ARG A 127 -15.17 5.14 -2.42
C ARG A 127 -13.69 4.81 -2.61
N TRP A 128 -13.02 5.44 -3.57
CA TRP A 128 -11.57 5.28 -3.73
C TRP A 128 -10.84 5.80 -2.49
N GLN A 129 -11.15 7.01 -2.05
CA GLN A 129 -10.55 7.63 -0.86
C GLN A 129 -10.75 6.77 0.40
N HIS A 130 -11.95 6.24 0.61
CA HIS A 130 -12.29 5.56 1.88
C HIS A 130 -11.99 4.07 1.89
N PHE A 131 -12.04 3.41 0.73
CA PHE A 131 -12.01 1.95 0.63
C PHE A 131 -11.05 1.41 -0.43
N GLY A 132 -10.27 2.29 -1.06
CA GLY A 132 -9.29 1.94 -2.09
C GLY A 132 -9.86 1.79 -3.50
N ILE A 133 -8.95 1.69 -4.47
CA ILE A 133 -9.28 1.76 -5.90
C ILE A 133 -10.22 0.64 -6.38
N LEU A 134 -10.07 -0.58 -5.84
CA LEU A 134 -10.94 -1.70 -6.23
C LEU A 134 -12.40 -1.46 -5.84
N SER A 135 -12.65 -0.87 -4.67
CA SER A 135 -14.01 -0.54 -4.23
C SER A 135 -14.68 0.45 -5.19
N ALA A 136 -13.93 1.47 -5.61
CA ALA A 136 -14.38 2.43 -6.61
C ALA A 136 -14.66 1.78 -7.97
N LEU A 137 -13.73 0.96 -8.48
CA LEU A 137 -13.90 0.29 -9.77
C LEU A 137 -15.06 -0.71 -9.75
N HIS A 138 -15.24 -1.49 -8.68
CA HIS A 138 -16.39 -2.39 -8.56
C HIS A 138 -17.72 -1.64 -8.57
N TYR A 139 -17.81 -0.51 -7.85
CA TYR A 139 -18.99 0.35 -7.91
C TYR A 139 -19.22 0.89 -9.32
N LEU A 140 -18.16 1.41 -9.97
CA LEU A 140 -18.27 2.05 -11.28
C LEU A 140 -18.51 1.07 -12.44
N LEU A 141 -18.19 -0.21 -12.28
CA LEU A 141 -18.35 -1.24 -13.31
C LEU A 141 -19.63 -2.09 -13.15
N ASP A 142 -20.27 -2.07 -11.97
CA ASP A 142 -21.47 -2.88 -11.69
C ASP A 142 -22.74 -2.30 -12.31
N LYS A 143 -23.22 -1.12 -11.88
CA LYS A 143 -24.42 -0.47 -12.43
C LYS A 143 -24.20 1.01 -12.61
N SER A 144 -24.47 1.51 -13.82
CA SER A 144 -24.31 2.92 -14.16
C SER A 144 -25.65 3.57 -14.50
N PRO A 145 -25.82 4.89 -14.21
CA PRO A 145 -26.96 5.68 -14.71
C PRO A 145 -27.14 5.60 -16.23
N VAL A 146 -26.06 5.32 -16.95
CA VAL A 146 -26.00 5.32 -18.42
C VAL A 146 -26.12 3.89 -18.97
N GLN A 147 -25.77 2.88 -18.18
CA GLN A 147 -25.85 1.46 -18.54
C GLN A 147 -26.47 0.65 -17.38
N PRO A 148 -27.80 0.45 -17.38
CA PRO A 148 -28.50 -0.25 -16.30
C PRO A 148 -28.07 -1.72 -16.14
N GLN A 149 -27.66 -2.36 -17.23
CA GLN A 149 -27.15 -3.74 -17.24
C GLN A 149 -25.71 -3.88 -16.71
N GLY A 150 -24.99 -2.77 -16.52
CA GLY A 150 -23.60 -2.78 -16.08
C GLY A 150 -22.55 -2.93 -17.18
N VAL A 151 -21.32 -2.52 -16.85
CA VAL A 151 -20.19 -2.48 -17.80
C VAL A 151 -19.78 -3.90 -18.18
N TRP A 152 -19.77 -4.84 -17.22
CA TRP A 152 -19.40 -6.23 -17.49
C TRP A 152 -20.30 -6.91 -18.52
N GLN A 153 -21.62 -6.70 -18.43
CA GLN A 153 -22.58 -7.27 -19.38
C GLN A 153 -22.50 -6.57 -20.74
N ALA A 154 -22.28 -5.25 -20.74
CA ALA A 154 -22.09 -4.50 -21.97
C ALA A 154 -20.81 -4.93 -22.73
N LEU A 155 -19.70 -5.13 -22.02
CA LEU A 155 -18.45 -5.65 -22.58
C LEU A 155 -18.62 -7.07 -23.09
N ALA A 156 -19.33 -7.95 -22.37
CA ALA A 156 -19.57 -9.33 -22.79
C ALA A 156 -20.36 -9.41 -24.12
N ALA A 157 -21.20 -8.41 -24.41
CA ALA A 157 -21.94 -8.33 -25.67
C ALA A 157 -21.09 -7.84 -26.86
N HIS A 158 -19.86 -7.35 -26.62
CA HIS A 158 -18.94 -6.91 -27.66
C HIS A 158 -18.33 -8.11 -28.43
N PRO A 159 -18.03 -8.00 -29.74
CA PRO A 159 -17.39 -9.09 -30.50
C PRO A 159 -16.05 -9.57 -29.92
N GLU A 160 -15.31 -8.68 -29.26
CA GLU A 160 -14.06 -8.98 -28.53
C GLU A 160 -14.25 -8.98 -27.00
N GLY A 161 -15.47 -9.21 -26.52
CA GLY A 161 -15.87 -9.09 -25.11
C GLY A 161 -15.02 -9.93 -24.17
N ASP A 162 -14.73 -11.18 -24.53
CA ASP A 162 -13.87 -12.08 -23.74
C ASP A 162 -12.49 -11.47 -23.48
N ARG A 163 -11.91 -10.81 -24.50
CA ARG A 163 -10.60 -10.16 -24.39
C ARG A 163 -10.65 -8.93 -23.51
N HIS A 164 -11.63 -8.05 -23.73
CA HIS A 164 -11.79 -6.84 -22.92
C HIS A 164 -12.06 -7.15 -21.45
N ILE A 165 -12.87 -8.17 -21.14
CA ILE A 165 -13.15 -8.59 -19.77
C ILE A 165 -11.88 -9.11 -19.09
N MET A 166 -11.11 -9.94 -19.79
CA MET A 166 -9.86 -10.49 -19.24
C MET A 166 -8.83 -9.37 -19.00
N ASP A 167 -8.69 -8.45 -19.95
CA ASP A 167 -7.78 -7.32 -19.83
C ASP A 167 -8.20 -6.37 -18.70
N LEU A 168 -9.49 -6.06 -18.59
CA LEU A 168 -10.02 -5.21 -17.53
C LEU A 168 -9.78 -5.82 -16.15
N ARG A 169 -10.01 -7.12 -15.98
CA ARG A 169 -9.69 -7.83 -14.73
C ARG A 169 -8.20 -7.78 -14.42
N HIS A 170 -7.36 -8.01 -15.42
CA HIS A 170 -5.92 -7.96 -15.24
C HIS A 170 -5.44 -6.56 -14.83
N VAL A 171 -5.97 -5.50 -15.45
CA VAL A 171 -5.68 -4.12 -15.06
C VAL A 171 -6.14 -3.86 -13.61
N MET A 172 -7.32 -4.34 -13.22
CA MET A 172 -7.80 -4.22 -11.84
C MET A 172 -6.86 -4.93 -10.86
N ASP A 173 -6.39 -6.13 -11.18
CA ASP A 173 -5.44 -6.88 -10.34
C ASP A 173 -4.11 -6.13 -10.19
N ILE A 174 -3.59 -5.54 -11.27
CA ILE A 174 -2.37 -4.71 -11.23
C ILE A 174 -2.57 -3.48 -10.35
N LEU A 175 -3.68 -2.76 -10.53
CA LEU A 175 -3.99 -1.59 -9.70
C LEU A 175 -4.15 -1.96 -8.23
N ALA A 176 -4.71 -3.14 -7.93
CA ALA A 176 -4.83 -3.63 -6.57
C ALA A 176 -3.48 -4.01 -5.96
N GLN A 177 -2.64 -4.70 -6.73
CA GLN A 177 -1.35 -5.21 -6.25
C GLN A 177 -0.33 -4.08 -6.06
N TYR A 178 -0.26 -3.14 -7.01
CA TYR A 178 0.76 -2.09 -7.03
C TYR A 178 0.27 -0.75 -6.51
N GLY A 179 -1.05 -0.55 -6.36
CA GLY A 179 -1.63 0.66 -5.79
C GLY A 179 -1.73 0.66 -4.26
N LEU A 180 -1.31 -0.40 -3.58
CA LEU A 180 -1.27 -0.45 -2.12
C LEU A 180 -0.29 0.60 -1.56
N GLY A 181 -0.80 1.53 -0.75
CA GLY A 181 -0.03 2.59 -0.11
C GLY A 181 0.26 3.81 -0.99
N MET A 182 -0.29 3.89 -2.21
CA MET A 182 -0.19 5.07 -3.08
C MET A 182 -1.44 5.95 -2.95
N GLY A 183 -1.26 7.27 -2.94
CA GLY A 183 -2.38 8.22 -3.06
C GLY A 183 -3.03 8.19 -4.46
N GLU A 184 -4.21 8.77 -4.63
CA GLU A 184 -4.98 8.64 -5.88
C GLU A 184 -4.27 9.28 -7.09
N TYR A 185 -3.66 10.45 -6.86
CA TYR A 185 -2.88 11.15 -7.88
C TYR A 185 -1.59 10.41 -8.23
N GLU A 186 -0.93 9.82 -7.23
CA GLU A 186 0.29 9.04 -7.41
C GLU A 186 0.00 7.77 -8.21
N LEU A 187 -1.08 7.05 -7.87
CA LEU A 187 -1.49 5.86 -8.60
C LEU A 187 -1.83 6.17 -10.06
N LEU A 188 -2.54 7.28 -10.34
CA LEU A 188 -2.81 7.69 -11.72
C LEU A 188 -1.53 8.05 -12.49
N ALA A 189 -0.61 8.79 -11.86
CA ALA A 189 0.66 9.16 -12.47
C ALA A 189 1.51 7.92 -12.79
N TRP A 190 1.61 7.00 -11.82
CA TRP A 190 2.28 5.71 -11.96
C TRP A 190 1.66 4.90 -13.10
N PHE A 191 0.33 4.81 -13.16
CA PHE A 191 -0.36 4.03 -14.18
C PHE A 191 -0.14 4.61 -15.59
N ARG A 192 -0.22 5.94 -15.75
CA ARG A 192 0.08 6.62 -17.02
C ARG A 192 1.53 6.44 -17.46
N GLN A 193 2.48 6.53 -16.53
CA GLN A 193 3.88 6.27 -16.83
C GLN A 193 4.10 4.85 -17.37
N HIS A 194 3.36 3.86 -16.85
CA HIS A 194 3.45 2.48 -17.33
C HIS A 194 2.74 2.24 -18.67
N ILE A 195 1.67 3.00 -18.96
CA ILE A 195 1.07 3.09 -20.30
C ILE A 195 2.10 3.62 -21.31
N ASP A 196 2.77 4.72 -20.99
CA ASP A 196 3.78 5.31 -21.88
C ASP A 196 5.03 4.44 -22.04
N ALA A 197 5.46 3.75 -20.98
CA ALA A 197 6.65 2.91 -20.99
C ALA A 197 6.42 1.52 -21.62
N ALA A 198 5.19 1.02 -21.60
CA ALA A 198 4.80 -0.31 -22.10
C ALA A 198 5.79 -1.43 -21.73
N PRO A 199 6.01 -1.70 -20.42
CA PRO A 199 7.04 -2.63 -19.99
C PRO A 199 6.72 -4.06 -20.46
N ASN A 200 7.77 -4.77 -20.89
CA ASN A 200 7.70 -6.16 -21.34
C ASN A 200 8.14 -7.16 -20.25
N SER A 201 8.05 -6.75 -18.99
CA SER A 201 8.26 -7.61 -17.82
C SER A 201 7.10 -8.59 -17.64
N ASP A 202 7.36 -9.74 -17.04
CA ASP A 202 6.38 -10.83 -16.97
C ASP A 202 5.08 -10.45 -16.26
N TRP A 203 5.14 -9.59 -15.24
CA TRP A 203 3.96 -9.09 -14.52
C TRP A 203 3.07 -8.15 -15.36
N ALA A 204 3.64 -7.52 -16.40
CA ALA A 204 2.94 -6.59 -17.27
C ALA A 204 2.47 -7.27 -18.56
N LYS A 205 2.70 -8.57 -18.74
CA LYS A 205 2.29 -9.29 -19.96
C LYS A 205 0.81 -9.63 -19.90
N GLN A 206 0.11 -9.29 -20.97
CA GLN A 206 -1.30 -9.59 -21.12
C GLN A 206 -1.58 -11.09 -20.97
N TYR A 207 -2.59 -11.46 -20.19
CA TYR A 207 -2.94 -12.86 -19.97
C TYR A 207 -3.53 -13.52 -21.23
N PRO A 208 -3.28 -14.82 -21.46
CA PRO A 208 -3.96 -15.56 -22.52
C PRO A 208 -5.43 -15.82 -22.18
N LEU A 209 -6.27 -16.01 -23.20
CA LEU A 209 -7.69 -16.30 -23.01
C LEU A 209 -7.91 -17.76 -22.56
N PRO A 210 -8.81 -18.03 -21.58
CA PRO A 210 -9.07 -19.39 -21.07
C PRO A 210 -9.61 -20.37 -22.11
N THR A 211 -10.37 -19.88 -23.08
CA THR A 211 -11.12 -20.69 -24.07
C THR A 211 -10.29 -21.08 -25.29
N GLU A 212 -9.05 -20.60 -25.41
CA GLU A 212 -8.21 -20.86 -26.56
C GLU A 212 -7.68 -22.31 -26.57
N SER A 213 -8.49 -23.23 -27.07
CA SER A 213 -7.97 -24.47 -27.67
C SER A 213 -7.23 -24.09 -28.95
N GLY A 214 -5.94 -23.79 -28.83
CA GLY A 214 -5.11 -23.29 -29.93
C GLY A 214 -3.76 -23.99 -30.03
N VAL A 215 -3.14 -23.87 -31.20
CA VAL A 215 -1.77 -24.35 -31.42
C VAL A 215 -0.82 -23.49 -30.58
N GLN A 216 -0.19 -24.09 -29.58
CA GLN A 216 0.76 -23.37 -28.73
C GLN A 216 2.05 -23.04 -29.47
N LEU A 217 2.41 -21.76 -29.54
CA LEU A 217 3.62 -21.28 -30.18
C LEU A 217 4.62 -20.82 -29.11
N MET A 218 5.76 -21.49 -29.00
CA MET A 218 6.76 -21.16 -27.99
C MET A 218 8.19 -21.43 -28.48
N THR A 219 9.16 -20.80 -27.81
CA THR A 219 10.57 -21.06 -28.11
C THR A 219 11.01 -22.39 -27.53
N ILE A 220 12.02 -23.02 -28.14
CA ILE A 220 12.60 -24.29 -27.65
C ILE A 220 13.11 -24.17 -26.21
N HIS A 221 13.60 -22.98 -25.81
CA HIS A 221 14.05 -22.75 -24.44
C HIS A 221 12.87 -22.81 -23.44
N LYS A 222 11.73 -22.20 -23.81
CA LYS A 222 10.53 -22.15 -22.97
C LYS A 222 9.84 -23.50 -22.85
N SER A 223 10.08 -24.43 -23.78
CA SER A 223 9.50 -25.77 -23.74
C SER A 223 10.26 -26.77 -22.85
N LYS A 224 11.42 -26.40 -22.31
CA LYS A 224 12.22 -27.28 -21.45
C LYS A 224 11.40 -27.71 -20.22
N GLY A 225 11.18 -29.01 -20.07
CA GLY A 225 10.36 -29.58 -18.99
C GLY A 225 8.88 -29.78 -19.32
N LEU A 226 8.42 -29.28 -20.47
CA LEU A 226 7.04 -29.50 -20.96
C LEU A 226 6.98 -30.72 -21.91
N GLU A 227 5.80 -31.32 -22.06
CA GLU A 227 5.54 -32.46 -22.95
C GLU A 227 4.26 -32.22 -23.76
N PHE A 228 4.26 -32.60 -25.04
CA PHE A 228 3.13 -32.43 -25.94
C PHE A 228 2.92 -33.68 -26.83
N PRO A 229 1.66 -34.07 -27.13
CA PRO A 229 1.38 -35.20 -28.03
C PRO A 229 2.02 -35.04 -29.42
N VAL A 230 1.82 -33.88 -30.04
CA VAL A 230 2.32 -33.57 -31.38
C VAL A 230 3.17 -32.31 -31.36
N VAL A 231 4.41 -32.41 -31.85
CA VAL A 231 5.35 -31.28 -31.89
C VAL A 231 5.84 -31.04 -33.32
N TYR A 232 5.72 -29.80 -33.78
CA TYR A 232 6.39 -29.29 -34.98
C TYR A 232 7.62 -28.50 -34.56
N VAL A 233 8.80 -28.88 -35.06
CA VAL A 233 10.07 -28.19 -34.82
C VAL A 233 10.51 -27.46 -36.08
N LEU A 234 10.68 -26.15 -35.95
CA LEU A 234 10.97 -25.24 -37.06
C LEU A 234 12.39 -24.66 -36.93
N GLY A 235 13.02 -24.38 -38.07
CA GLY A 235 14.28 -23.62 -38.13
C GLY A 235 15.52 -24.35 -37.62
N MET A 236 15.46 -25.68 -37.52
CA MET A 236 16.61 -26.52 -37.12
C MET A 236 17.54 -26.90 -38.29
N GLY A 237 17.16 -26.60 -39.54
CA GLY A 237 17.96 -26.89 -40.74
C GLY A 237 19.09 -25.90 -41.02
N ASP A 238 19.13 -24.76 -40.32
CA ASP A 238 20.11 -23.69 -40.58
C ASP A 238 21.49 -24.00 -39.96
N ALA A 239 22.56 -23.65 -40.68
CA ALA A 239 23.94 -23.80 -40.20
C ALA A 239 24.25 -22.92 -38.98
N SER A 240 25.10 -23.42 -38.07
CA SER A 240 25.68 -22.63 -36.98
C SER A 240 26.35 -21.38 -37.51
N ARG A 241 26.23 -20.27 -36.77
CA ARG A 241 26.94 -19.05 -37.16
C ARG A 241 28.41 -19.30 -36.86
N LYS A 242 29.28 -19.14 -37.86
CA LYS A 242 30.73 -19.04 -37.64
C LYS A 242 31.02 -17.79 -36.81
N SER A 243 31.77 -17.95 -35.74
CA SER A 243 32.26 -16.81 -34.94
C SER A 243 33.32 -16.03 -35.72
N GLY A 244 33.50 -14.74 -35.41
CA GLY A 244 34.56 -13.90 -35.97
C GLY A 244 34.23 -13.13 -37.25
N ASN A 245 33.01 -13.18 -37.77
CA ASN A 245 32.67 -12.59 -39.07
C ASN A 245 32.56 -11.04 -39.10
N LYS A 246 32.93 -10.31 -38.04
CA LYS A 246 32.88 -8.83 -38.04
C LYS A 246 33.72 -8.09 -36.99
N GLU A 247 34.40 -8.78 -36.09
CA GLU A 247 35.19 -8.15 -35.04
C GLU A 247 36.57 -8.82 -35.04
N ASP A 248 37.59 -8.11 -35.55
CA ASP A 248 38.99 -8.56 -35.51
C ASP A 248 39.51 -8.75 -34.05
N TYR A 249 38.72 -8.31 -33.06
CA TYR A 249 39.05 -8.32 -31.63
C TYR A 249 37.80 -8.61 -30.77
N GLY A 250 37.28 -9.84 -30.83
CA GLY A 250 36.27 -10.31 -29.88
C GLY A 250 36.87 -10.48 -28.48
N LEU A 251 36.15 -10.02 -27.45
CA LEU A 251 36.52 -10.27 -26.05
C LEU A 251 36.06 -11.68 -25.65
N TYR A 252 36.98 -12.62 -25.52
CA TYR A 252 36.63 -14.01 -25.18
C TYR A 252 36.93 -14.32 -23.72
N LEU A 253 35.95 -14.89 -23.02
CA LEU A 253 36.05 -15.33 -21.63
C LEU A 253 36.21 -16.85 -21.59
N TYR A 254 37.39 -17.35 -21.22
CA TYR A 254 37.64 -18.81 -21.09
C TYR A 254 37.99 -19.22 -19.67
N ASN A 255 37.69 -20.50 -19.36
CA ASN A 255 38.05 -21.13 -18.11
C ASN A 255 39.45 -21.76 -18.22
N ALA A 256 40.34 -21.46 -17.26
CA ALA A 256 41.77 -21.77 -17.34
C ALA A 256 42.13 -23.25 -17.56
N GLN A 257 41.21 -24.18 -17.26
CA GLN A 257 41.41 -25.63 -17.45
C GLN A 257 41.43 -26.08 -18.91
N GLN A 258 40.90 -25.28 -19.85
CA GLN A 258 40.82 -25.64 -21.27
C GLN A 258 42.00 -25.10 -22.11
N ALA A 259 42.95 -24.39 -21.48
CA ALA A 259 44.15 -23.92 -22.16
C ALA A 259 45.18 -25.06 -22.32
N PRO A 260 45.91 -25.14 -23.45
CA PRO A 260 47.04 -26.06 -23.58
C PRO A 260 48.06 -25.78 -22.49
N SER A 261 48.57 -26.83 -21.84
CA SER A 261 49.48 -26.78 -20.69
C SER A 261 50.76 -25.94 -20.91
N ALA A 262 51.08 -25.56 -22.14
CA ALA A 262 52.20 -24.70 -22.49
C ALA A 262 52.09 -23.26 -21.94
N LEU A 263 50.89 -22.75 -21.64
CA LEU A 263 50.68 -21.39 -21.11
C LEU A 263 50.50 -21.33 -19.58
N VAL A 264 50.46 -22.48 -18.90
CA VAL A 264 50.21 -22.57 -17.44
C VAL A 264 51.50 -22.50 -16.62
N GLN A 265 52.67 -22.59 -17.27
CA GLN A 265 53.94 -22.80 -16.57
C GLN A 265 54.65 -21.52 -16.06
N GLN A 266 54.02 -20.34 -16.17
CA GLN A 266 54.61 -19.07 -15.72
C GLN A 266 53.92 -18.41 -14.52
N SER A 267 52.98 -19.06 -13.85
CA SER A 267 52.44 -18.53 -12.59
C SER A 267 52.15 -19.65 -11.60
N ILE A 268 53.19 -20.32 -11.14
CA ILE A 268 53.16 -21.10 -9.90
C ILE A 268 53.61 -20.15 -8.80
N ASP A 269 52.70 -19.32 -8.31
CA ASP A 269 52.76 -18.69 -6.97
C ASP A 269 51.44 -17.93 -6.71
N SER A 270 50.34 -18.67 -6.67
CA SER A 270 49.14 -18.32 -5.88
C SER A 270 48.17 -19.49 -5.92
N GLN A 271 48.00 -20.16 -4.78
CA GLN A 271 46.94 -21.13 -4.54
C GLN A 271 45.59 -20.40 -4.58
N SER A 272 44.96 -20.36 -5.74
CA SER A 272 43.56 -20.00 -5.91
C SER A 272 43.01 -20.88 -7.02
N THR A 273 42.34 -21.96 -6.63
CA THR A 273 41.46 -22.75 -7.49
C THR A 273 40.16 -21.98 -7.76
N GLY A 274 40.28 -20.73 -8.20
CA GLY A 274 39.19 -19.92 -8.73
C GLY A 274 39.27 -19.92 -10.25
N ASN A 275 38.13 -20.03 -10.92
CA ASN A 275 37.98 -19.87 -12.36
C ASN A 275 38.62 -18.53 -12.82
N GLN A 276 39.91 -18.53 -13.15
CA GLN A 276 40.59 -17.34 -13.68
C GLN A 276 40.10 -17.14 -15.12
N ARG A 277 39.13 -16.24 -15.26
CA ARG A 277 38.66 -15.70 -16.54
C ARG A 277 39.77 -14.82 -17.10
N ARG A 278 40.51 -15.31 -18.11
CA ARG A 278 41.51 -14.48 -18.81
C ARG A 278 40.83 -13.74 -19.95
N PHE A 279 41.11 -12.44 -20.04
CA PHE A 279 40.84 -11.63 -21.23
C PHE A 279 42.10 -11.63 -22.09
N SER A 280 42.04 -12.04 -23.36
CA SER A 280 43.09 -11.65 -24.30
C SER A 280 42.70 -11.81 -25.76
N PRO A 281 43.05 -10.82 -26.60
CA PRO A 281 43.74 -11.02 -27.85
C PRO A 281 45.20 -10.60 -27.64
N LEU A 282 46.01 -11.44 -26.97
CA LEU A 282 47.47 -11.27 -27.01
C LEU A 282 47.92 -11.75 -28.38
N GLN A 283 48.29 -10.80 -29.24
CA GLN A 283 48.86 -11.09 -30.56
C GLN A 283 50.10 -11.99 -30.37
N GLY A 284 49.98 -13.26 -30.76
CA GLY A 284 51.04 -14.27 -30.60
C GLY A 284 50.80 -15.38 -29.57
N SER A 285 49.67 -15.40 -28.85
CA SER A 285 49.36 -16.47 -27.87
C SER A 285 48.69 -17.71 -28.46
N SER A 286 48.18 -17.66 -29.69
CA SER A 286 47.62 -18.83 -30.39
C SER A 286 48.51 -19.21 -31.58
N THR A 287 48.66 -20.51 -31.84
CA THR A 287 49.43 -21.04 -32.99
C THR A 287 48.77 -20.73 -34.35
N ASP A 288 47.47 -20.41 -34.36
CA ASP A 288 46.71 -20.04 -35.56
C ASP A 288 45.78 -18.84 -35.31
N LYS A 289 45.56 -18.02 -36.36
CA LYS A 289 44.76 -16.78 -36.32
C LYS A 289 43.27 -17.03 -36.00
N GLY A 290 42.77 -18.25 -36.21
CA GLY A 290 41.37 -18.65 -36.00
C GLY A 290 41.10 -19.51 -34.76
N TYR A 291 42.10 -19.79 -33.93
CA TYR A 291 41.98 -20.78 -32.85
C TYR A 291 40.77 -20.56 -31.91
N TYR A 292 40.58 -19.33 -31.44
CA TYR A 292 39.46 -19.00 -30.53
C TYR A 292 38.11 -18.92 -31.24
N THR A 293 38.09 -18.44 -32.49
CA THR A 293 36.87 -18.42 -33.31
C THR A 293 36.37 -19.82 -33.64
N ASP A 294 37.29 -20.78 -33.80
CA ASP A 294 36.96 -22.19 -34.07
C ASP A 294 36.36 -22.88 -32.84
N ILE A 295 36.90 -22.61 -31.64
CA ILE A 295 36.34 -23.11 -30.37
C ILE A 295 34.91 -22.60 -30.18
N GLU A 296 34.68 -21.29 -30.30
CA GLU A 296 33.34 -20.72 -30.12
C GLU A 296 32.36 -21.19 -31.21
N THR A 297 32.84 -21.34 -32.45
CA THR A 297 32.03 -21.92 -33.53
C THR A 297 31.59 -23.35 -33.18
N LYS A 298 32.49 -24.15 -32.58
CA LYS A 298 32.21 -25.50 -32.11
C LYS A 298 31.26 -25.51 -30.91
N GLU A 299 31.45 -24.63 -29.92
CA GLU A 299 30.54 -24.52 -28.77
C GLU A 299 29.13 -24.09 -29.20
N ASN A 300 29.02 -23.11 -30.10
CA ASN A 300 27.74 -22.69 -30.67
C ASN A 300 27.07 -23.83 -31.45
N PHE A 301 27.86 -24.66 -32.14
CA PHE A 301 27.35 -25.85 -32.81
C PHE A 301 26.86 -26.91 -31.81
N ASP A 302 27.63 -27.19 -30.76
CA ASP A 302 27.25 -28.15 -29.72
C ASP A 302 26.02 -27.67 -28.94
N GLU A 303 25.89 -26.38 -28.66
CA GLU A 303 24.69 -25.81 -28.06
C GLU A 303 23.48 -25.97 -28.96
N ARG A 304 23.63 -25.77 -30.28
CA ARG A 304 22.56 -26.06 -31.24
C ARG A 304 22.17 -27.53 -31.26
N ARG A 305 23.12 -28.45 -31.07
CA ARG A 305 22.82 -29.89 -30.94
C ARG A 305 21.98 -30.16 -29.69
N ARG A 306 22.31 -29.55 -28.55
CA ARG A 306 21.53 -29.65 -27.31
C ARG A 306 20.13 -29.09 -27.47
N LEU A 307 19.98 -27.94 -28.14
CA LEU A 307 18.67 -27.35 -28.41
C LEU A 307 17.78 -28.26 -29.25
N GLY A 308 18.32 -28.91 -30.29
CA GLY A 308 17.54 -29.88 -31.06
C GLY A 308 17.16 -31.11 -30.25
N TYR A 309 18.04 -31.62 -29.38
CA TYR A 309 17.70 -32.68 -28.42
C TYR A 309 16.54 -32.27 -27.51
N VAL A 310 16.57 -31.06 -26.94
CA VAL A 310 15.46 -30.53 -26.13
C VAL A 310 14.18 -30.50 -26.96
N ALA A 311 14.22 -29.97 -28.19
CA ALA A 311 13.05 -29.86 -29.06
C ALA A 311 12.43 -31.22 -29.44
N PHE A 312 13.24 -32.20 -29.81
CA PHE A 312 12.78 -33.52 -30.25
C PHE A 312 12.18 -34.33 -29.10
N THR A 313 12.73 -34.17 -27.89
CA THR A 313 12.23 -34.85 -26.68
C THR A 313 10.97 -34.23 -26.09
N ARG A 314 10.38 -33.19 -26.71
CA ARG A 314 9.10 -32.63 -26.26
C ARG A 314 7.88 -33.40 -26.78
N ALA A 315 8.05 -34.21 -27.83
CA ALA A 315 6.97 -34.99 -28.44
C ALA A 315 6.79 -36.33 -27.73
N SER A 316 5.56 -36.69 -27.40
CA SER A 316 5.23 -38.00 -26.84
C SER A 316 4.67 -38.99 -27.87
N GLU A 317 3.94 -38.50 -28.89
CA GLU A 317 3.34 -39.35 -29.92
C GLU A 317 3.93 -39.10 -31.31
N GLN A 318 3.94 -37.84 -31.77
CA GLN A 318 4.40 -37.49 -33.12
C GLN A 318 5.31 -36.26 -33.15
N LEU A 319 6.40 -36.38 -33.92
CA LEU A 319 7.37 -35.32 -34.13
C LEU A 319 7.49 -34.99 -35.63
N TYR A 320 7.21 -33.74 -35.98
CA TYR A 320 7.43 -33.18 -37.31
C TYR A 320 8.64 -32.24 -37.28
N VAL A 321 9.69 -32.56 -38.04
CA VAL A 321 10.86 -31.70 -38.19
C VAL A 321 10.81 -31.03 -39.56
N VAL A 322 10.62 -29.70 -39.58
CA VAL A 322 10.50 -28.93 -40.81
C VAL A 322 11.85 -28.35 -41.18
N LEU A 323 12.41 -28.82 -42.29
CA LEU A 323 13.70 -28.42 -42.81
C LEU A 323 13.54 -27.54 -44.04
N LYS A 324 14.28 -26.44 -44.10
CA LYS A 324 14.39 -25.61 -45.30
C LYS A 324 15.67 -26.00 -46.04
N GLU A 325 15.54 -26.47 -47.28
CA GLU A 325 16.68 -26.82 -48.11
C GLU A 325 17.41 -25.53 -48.54
N ALA A 326 18.61 -25.32 -48.01
CA ALA A 326 19.48 -24.23 -48.42
C ALA A 326 20.44 -24.74 -49.50
N TYR A 327 20.22 -24.35 -50.76
CA TYR A 327 21.03 -24.66 -51.95
C TYR A 327 22.53 -24.28 -51.85
N ARG A 328 22.99 -23.69 -50.74
CA ARG A 328 24.40 -23.35 -50.51
C ARG A 328 25.11 -24.50 -49.81
N ASN A 329 26.08 -25.09 -50.51
CA ASN A 329 26.90 -26.21 -50.05
C ASN A 329 28.01 -25.80 -49.06
N THR A 330 28.08 -24.53 -48.65
CA THR A 330 29.27 -23.94 -48.02
C THR A 330 29.44 -24.21 -46.53
N ASP A 331 28.45 -24.81 -45.84
CA ASP A 331 28.46 -24.98 -44.38
C ASP A 331 27.69 -26.23 -43.92
N CYS A 332 27.83 -27.36 -44.64
CA CYS A 332 27.17 -28.63 -44.28
C CYS A 332 27.55 -29.08 -42.87
N ASP A 333 28.84 -29.01 -42.54
CA ASP A 333 29.43 -29.44 -41.27
C ASP A 333 28.90 -28.70 -40.04
N LEU A 334 28.33 -27.50 -40.25
CA LEU A 334 27.77 -26.67 -39.18
C LEU A 334 26.26 -26.82 -39.04
N ARG A 335 25.61 -27.68 -39.83
CA ARG A 335 24.18 -27.97 -39.70
C ARG A 335 23.98 -29.15 -38.73
N PRO A 336 23.33 -28.94 -37.57
CA PRO A 336 23.09 -30.03 -36.61
C PRO A 336 22.30 -31.21 -37.22
N VAL A 337 21.44 -30.92 -38.20
CA VAL A 337 20.66 -31.93 -38.93
C VAL A 337 21.53 -32.89 -39.72
N CYS A 338 22.60 -32.42 -40.35
CA CYS A 338 23.53 -33.32 -41.06
C CYS A 338 24.23 -34.28 -40.09
N HIS A 339 24.49 -33.85 -38.85
CA HIS A 339 25.02 -34.70 -37.79
C HIS A 339 23.95 -35.65 -37.19
N TRP A 340 22.72 -35.21 -36.93
CA TRP A 340 21.70 -36.08 -36.31
C TRP A 340 21.29 -37.25 -37.22
N PHE A 341 21.35 -37.02 -38.53
CA PHE A 341 20.95 -37.94 -39.56
C PHE A 341 22.13 -38.43 -40.41
N ASP A 342 23.37 -38.35 -39.93
CA ASP A 342 24.57 -38.93 -40.58
C ASP A 342 24.63 -38.72 -42.12
N SER A 343 24.29 -37.51 -42.60
CA SER A 343 24.16 -37.20 -44.03
C SER A 343 25.23 -36.19 -44.43
N GLU A 344 26.16 -36.61 -45.28
CA GLU A 344 27.24 -35.77 -45.81
C GLU A 344 26.80 -34.97 -47.07
N ASP A 345 25.66 -35.34 -47.67
CA ASP A 345 25.23 -34.81 -48.96
C ASP A 345 24.56 -33.44 -48.93
N ALA A 346 24.84 -32.64 -49.96
CA ALA A 346 24.19 -31.36 -50.25
C ALA A 346 22.66 -31.48 -50.46
N LYS A 347 22.21 -32.67 -50.88
CA LYS A 347 20.80 -33.07 -50.96
C LYS A 347 20.54 -34.03 -49.83
N PHE A 348 19.86 -33.56 -48.79
CA PHE A 348 19.56 -34.38 -47.62
C PHE A 348 18.71 -35.60 -48.01
N GLU A 349 19.21 -36.81 -47.74
CA GLU A 349 18.45 -38.07 -47.83
C GLU A 349 18.46 -38.78 -46.47
N LEU A 350 17.37 -39.51 -46.17
CA LEU A 350 17.33 -40.30 -44.94
C LEU A 350 18.35 -41.44 -45.01
N PRO A 351 19.16 -41.66 -43.96
CA PRO A 351 19.99 -42.85 -43.84
C PRO A 351 19.18 -44.13 -43.89
N ASP A 352 19.80 -45.20 -44.39
CA ASP A 352 19.17 -46.52 -44.47
C ASP A 352 18.66 -47.03 -43.11
N ARG A 353 19.33 -46.67 -42.00
CA ARG A 353 18.90 -47.03 -40.63
C ARG A 353 17.55 -46.44 -40.22
N LEU A 354 17.13 -45.33 -40.84
CA LEU A 354 15.89 -44.62 -40.53
C LEU A 354 14.80 -44.87 -41.57
N LYS A 355 15.16 -45.42 -42.74
CA LYS A 355 14.20 -45.83 -43.76
C LYS A 355 13.28 -46.93 -43.19
N GLY A 356 11.98 -46.66 -43.16
CA GLY A 356 10.95 -47.56 -42.61
C GLY A 356 10.44 -47.19 -41.21
N THR A 357 11.20 -46.40 -40.43
CA THR A 357 10.75 -45.87 -39.12
C THR A 357 10.34 -44.40 -39.22
N ILE A 358 11.04 -43.63 -40.06
CA ILE A 358 10.78 -42.19 -40.25
C ILE A 358 10.33 -41.96 -41.69
N GLY A 359 9.23 -41.23 -41.86
CA GLY A 359 8.77 -40.75 -43.16
C GLY A 359 9.50 -39.47 -43.57
N MET A 360 9.86 -39.33 -44.86
CA MET A 360 10.37 -38.08 -45.42
C MET A 360 9.42 -37.56 -46.49
N LEU A 361 8.89 -36.36 -46.27
CA LEU A 361 8.02 -35.66 -47.19
C LEU A 361 8.78 -34.51 -47.85
N ARG A 362 8.93 -34.55 -49.17
CA ARG A 362 9.53 -33.43 -49.92
C ARG A 362 8.49 -32.33 -50.10
N GLY A 363 8.90 -31.07 -49.94
CA GLY A 363 8.01 -29.90 -49.97
C GLY A 363 7.07 -29.84 -51.18
N HIS A 364 7.56 -30.19 -52.38
CA HIS A 364 6.74 -30.21 -53.61
C HIS A 364 5.69 -31.33 -53.64
N LYS A 365 5.83 -32.37 -52.81
CA LYS A 365 4.86 -33.48 -52.68
C LYS A 365 3.94 -33.32 -51.48
N VAL A 366 4.00 -32.20 -50.75
CA VAL A 366 3.17 -31.99 -49.55
C VAL A 366 1.69 -31.96 -49.92
N ASN A 367 1.34 -31.24 -50.99
CA ASN A 367 -0.04 -31.18 -51.48
C ASN A 367 -0.51 -32.55 -51.99
N GLU A 368 0.31 -33.25 -52.78
CA GLU A 368 0.00 -34.61 -53.24
C GLU A 368 -0.15 -35.61 -52.08
N PHE A 369 0.65 -35.49 -51.02
CA PHE A 369 0.53 -36.32 -49.83
C PHE A 369 -0.71 -35.98 -49.02
N TYR A 370 -1.06 -34.70 -48.90
CA TYR A 370 -2.31 -34.26 -48.29
C TYR A 370 -3.49 -34.82 -49.07
N ASP A 371 -3.54 -34.60 -50.38
CA ASP A 371 -4.61 -35.07 -51.24
C ASP A 371 -4.72 -36.59 -51.22
N ASN A 372 -3.61 -37.34 -51.29
CA ASN A 372 -3.66 -38.81 -51.25
C ASN A 372 -4.06 -39.38 -49.88
N ASN A 373 -3.71 -38.74 -48.76
CA ASN A 373 -4.09 -39.24 -47.44
C ASN A 373 -5.47 -38.76 -46.97
N TYR A 374 -5.92 -37.60 -47.43
CA TYR A 374 -7.28 -37.11 -47.18
C TYR A 374 -8.30 -37.70 -48.15
N ALA A 375 -7.99 -37.82 -49.45
CA ALA A 375 -8.90 -38.43 -50.43
C ALA A 375 -9.11 -39.94 -50.18
N ASN A 376 -8.10 -40.65 -49.67
CA ASN A 376 -8.26 -42.05 -49.27
C ASN A 376 -9.06 -42.24 -47.96
N LYS A 377 -9.21 -41.18 -47.13
CA LYS A 377 -10.12 -41.21 -45.98
C LYS A 377 -11.58 -40.91 -46.37
N THR A 378 -11.80 -40.03 -47.34
CA THR A 378 -13.15 -39.73 -47.86
C THR A 378 -13.74 -40.82 -48.76
N ALA A 379 -12.94 -41.75 -49.27
CA ALA A 379 -13.44 -42.91 -50.01
C ALA A 379 -14.18 -43.96 -49.13
N ASN A 380 -13.93 -43.98 -47.82
CA ASN A 380 -14.58 -44.88 -46.86
C ASN A 380 -15.58 -44.20 -45.91
N SER A 381 -15.83 -42.90 -46.07
CA SER A 381 -16.93 -42.19 -45.41
C SER A 381 -17.80 -41.54 -46.47
N THR A 382 -18.96 -42.13 -46.74
CA THR A 382 -19.99 -41.54 -47.60
C THR A 382 -20.33 -40.12 -47.15
N GLY A 383 -19.87 -39.15 -47.94
CA GLY A 383 -20.50 -37.85 -48.18
C GLY A 383 -20.61 -36.89 -47.01
N VAL A 384 -19.51 -36.20 -46.65
CA VAL A 384 -19.56 -34.81 -46.15
C VAL A 384 -18.33 -34.06 -46.67
N ASN A 385 -18.55 -32.90 -47.29
CA ASN A 385 -17.50 -31.97 -47.72
C ASN A 385 -16.90 -31.25 -46.50
N ASP A 386 -15.95 -31.89 -45.80
CA ASP A 386 -15.36 -31.37 -44.56
C ASP A 386 -14.34 -30.22 -44.75
N SER A 387 -13.84 -29.99 -45.97
CA SER A 387 -12.87 -28.91 -46.23
C SER A 387 -13.49 -27.51 -46.29
N ALA A 388 -14.80 -27.42 -46.55
CA ALA A 388 -15.55 -26.17 -46.38
C ALA A 388 -16.15 -26.05 -44.97
N GLN A 389 -16.35 -27.17 -44.25
CA GLN A 389 -16.98 -27.15 -42.92
C GLN A 389 -16.02 -26.75 -41.80
N LEU A 390 -14.70 -26.97 -41.88
CA LEU A 390 -13.80 -26.44 -40.84
C LEU A 390 -13.71 -24.90 -40.83
N ALA A 391 -13.89 -24.26 -41.98
CA ALA A 391 -13.89 -22.79 -42.10
C ALA A 391 -15.28 -22.15 -41.89
N THR A 392 -16.38 -22.91 -42.04
CA THR A 392 -17.76 -22.38 -41.91
C THR A 392 -18.49 -22.81 -40.64
N THR A 393 -17.99 -23.78 -39.86
CA THR A 393 -18.63 -24.17 -38.59
C THR A 393 -18.37 -23.20 -37.43
N LYS A 394 -17.45 -22.22 -37.58
CA LYS A 394 -17.29 -21.12 -36.61
C LYS A 394 -17.86 -19.77 -37.05
N SER A 395 -18.21 -19.58 -38.32
CA SER A 395 -18.85 -18.33 -38.79
C SER A 395 -20.36 -18.30 -38.54
N ASN A 396 -20.96 -19.44 -38.18
CA ASN A 396 -22.29 -19.52 -37.57
C ASN A 396 -22.18 -19.90 -36.09
N ALA A 397 -21.19 -19.34 -35.38
CA ALA A 397 -21.21 -19.38 -33.92
C ALA A 397 -22.55 -18.78 -33.49
N HIS A 398 -23.35 -19.61 -32.83
CA HIS A 398 -24.57 -19.23 -32.14
C HIS A 398 -24.43 -17.81 -31.61
N LYS A 399 -25.38 -16.93 -31.93
CA LYS A 399 -25.64 -15.77 -31.09
C LYS A 399 -25.75 -16.35 -29.66
N PRO A 400 -24.81 -16.09 -28.75
CA PRO A 400 -24.79 -16.76 -27.47
C PRO A 400 -26.16 -16.52 -26.84
N THR A 401 -26.90 -17.59 -26.62
CA THR A 401 -28.19 -17.47 -25.96
C THR A 401 -27.84 -17.15 -24.52
N THR A 402 -27.98 -15.88 -24.14
CA THR A 402 -27.74 -15.41 -22.78
C THR A 402 -28.79 -16.06 -21.89
N GLU A 403 -28.41 -17.14 -21.22
CA GLU A 403 -29.19 -17.70 -20.12
C GLU A 403 -28.92 -16.85 -18.88
N ALA A 404 -29.97 -16.20 -18.37
CA ALA A 404 -29.88 -15.50 -17.10
C ALA A 404 -29.74 -16.54 -15.98
N ILE A 405 -28.61 -16.53 -15.29
CA ILE A 405 -28.46 -17.27 -14.03
C ILE A 405 -29.16 -16.43 -12.96
N GLU A 406 -30.33 -16.86 -12.51
CA GLU A 406 -31.04 -16.21 -11.41
C GLU A 406 -30.37 -16.56 -10.08
N TYR A 407 -29.62 -15.62 -9.54
CA TYR A 407 -29.19 -15.66 -8.14
C TYR A 407 -30.34 -15.19 -7.25
N ALA A 408 -30.60 -15.90 -6.17
CA ALA A 408 -31.51 -15.40 -5.14
C ALA A 408 -31.02 -14.04 -4.62
N PRO A 409 -31.93 -13.11 -4.26
CA PRO A 409 -31.56 -11.80 -3.72
C PRO A 409 -30.54 -11.94 -2.59
N PHE A 410 -29.50 -11.11 -2.59
CA PHE A 410 -28.43 -11.16 -1.58
C PHE A 410 -28.97 -11.20 -0.14
N ALA A 411 -30.01 -10.43 0.15
CA ALA A 411 -30.67 -10.38 1.45
C ALA A 411 -31.37 -11.69 1.88
N GLU A 412 -31.74 -12.56 0.93
CA GLU A 412 -32.34 -13.87 1.20
C GLU A 412 -31.28 -14.94 1.49
N VAL A 413 -30.11 -14.83 0.84
CA VAL A 413 -28.99 -15.78 0.99
C VAL A 413 -28.14 -15.43 2.21
N MET A 414 -27.80 -14.16 2.38
CA MET A 414 -27.01 -13.65 3.52
C MET A 414 -27.95 -13.08 4.58
N LYS A 415 -28.41 -13.93 5.49
CA LYS A 415 -29.20 -13.50 6.65
C LYS A 415 -28.29 -12.76 7.64
N THR A 416 -28.45 -11.44 7.70
CA THR A 416 -27.73 -10.46 8.52
C THR A 416 -27.97 -10.63 10.03
N ASN A 417 -27.74 -11.81 10.59
CA ASN A 417 -28.05 -12.03 12.00
C ASN A 417 -26.83 -12.08 12.93
N TYR A 418 -25.59 -12.07 12.40
CA TYR A 418 -24.41 -12.29 13.26
C TYR A 418 -23.12 -11.55 12.90
N PHE A 419 -23.02 -10.83 11.77
CA PHE A 419 -21.77 -10.12 11.47
C PHE A 419 -21.76 -8.73 12.11
N TYR A 420 -21.46 -8.70 13.40
CA TYR A 420 -21.08 -7.46 14.07
C TYR A 420 -19.57 -7.28 13.91
N GLY A 421 -19.14 -6.17 13.31
CA GLY A 421 -17.73 -5.83 13.25
C GLY A 421 -17.16 -5.70 14.66
N TRP A 422 -16.07 -6.41 14.95
CA TRP A 422 -15.31 -6.23 16.18
C TRP A 422 -14.39 -5.03 16.01
N ALA A 423 -14.61 -4.00 16.81
CA ALA A 423 -13.65 -2.92 16.97
C ALA A 423 -12.70 -3.27 18.13
N LYS A 424 -11.39 -3.18 17.90
CA LYS A 424 -10.46 -2.92 19.00
C LYS A 424 -10.78 -1.52 19.48
N THR A 425 -11.07 -1.37 20.76
CA THR A 425 -11.49 -0.06 21.29
C THR A 425 -10.41 0.45 22.22
N SER A 426 -9.99 1.68 22.00
CA SER A 426 -9.02 2.43 22.79
C SER A 426 -9.68 3.74 23.22
N PHE A 427 -9.00 4.50 24.09
CA PHE A 427 -9.45 5.86 24.40
C PHE A 427 -9.63 6.67 23.11
N THR A 428 -8.67 6.63 22.18
CA THR A 428 -8.76 7.32 20.88
C THR A 428 -10.00 6.91 20.08
N ALA A 429 -10.36 5.62 20.08
CA ALA A 429 -11.56 5.12 19.41
C ALA A 429 -12.86 5.66 20.04
N LEU A 430 -12.89 5.83 21.36
CA LEU A 430 -14.01 6.46 22.07
C LEU A 430 -13.99 7.99 21.90
N ALA A 431 -12.81 8.60 21.84
CA ALA A 431 -12.62 10.03 21.68
C ALA A 431 -13.17 10.54 20.33
N ARG A 432 -13.16 9.70 19.30
CA ARG A 432 -13.84 9.97 18.01
C ARG A 432 -15.35 10.14 18.15
N GLN A 433 -15.97 9.66 19.22
CA GLN A 433 -17.40 9.86 19.50
C GLN A 433 -17.68 11.07 20.38
N LEU A 434 -16.65 11.80 20.81
CA LEU A 434 -16.83 13.07 21.49
C LEU A 434 -17.44 14.10 20.53
N ASP A 435 -17.95 15.19 21.06
CA ASP A 435 -18.48 16.29 20.26
C ASP A 435 -17.44 16.83 19.26
N GLU A 436 -17.88 17.40 18.13
CA GLU A 436 -17.03 17.76 16.97
C GLU A 436 -15.87 18.70 17.36
N SER A 437 -16.11 19.57 18.35
CA SER A 437 -15.12 20.49 18.94
C SER A 437 -14.00 19.81 19.74
N THR A 438 -14.23 18.57 20.20
CA THR A 438 -13.38 17.80 21.11
C THR A 438 -12.55 16.75 20.34
N GLN A 439 -13.08 16.26 19.22
CA GLN A 439 -12.41 15.24 18.37
C GLN A 439 -11.05 15.71 17.84
N ALA A 440 -10.95 16.96 17.39
CA ALA A 440 -9.75 17.48 16.74
C ALA A 440 -8.51 17.53 17.65
N MET A 441 -8.67 17.81 18.95
CA MET A 441 -7.55 17.85 19.89
C MET A 441 -7.14 16.45 20.39
N ALA A 442 -8.11 15.56 20.62
CA ALA A 442 -7.83 14.20 21.09
C ALA A 442 -7.05 13.36 20.06
N ILE A 443 -7.34 13.54 18.76
CA ILE A 443 -6.73 12.74 17.68
C ILE A 443 -5.28 13.18 17.39
N VAL A 444 -4.93 14.45 17.63
CA VAL A 444 -3.60 15.01 17.33
C VAL A 444 -2.54 14.61 18.38
N ASP A 445 -2.97 14.23 19.58
CA ASP A 445 -2.09 14.01 20.73
C ASP A 445 -1.62 12.56 20.91
N GLU A 446 -2.30 11.56 20.35
CA GLU A 446 -2.00 10.16 20.65
C GLU A 446 -1.23 9.38 19.58
N ARG A 447 -0.49 8.38 20.07
CA ARG A 447 0.39 7.45 19.36
C ARG A 447 -0.30 6.88 18.12
N ILE A 448 0.31 7.05 16.94
CA ILE A 448 -0.18 6.50 15.65
C ILE A 448 0.09 4.99 15.60
N ASP A 449 -0.47 4.20 16.52
CA ASP A 449 -0.30 2.74 16.53
C ASP A 449 -1.61 1.95 16.36
N ASP A 450 -2.78 2.60 16.51
CA ASP A 450 -4.05 1.99 16.12
C ASP A 450 -4.34 2.28 14.64
N ALA A 451 -3.74 1.45 13.79
CA ALA A 451 -3.92 1.39 12.35
C ALA A 451 -5.41 1.31 11.93
N ILE A 452 -6.00 2.48 11.72
CA ILE A 452 -7.06 2.72 10.75
C ILE A 452 -6.63 4.01 10.03
N ASP A 453 -6.17 3.88 8.79
CA ASP A 453 -5.92 5.03 7.90
C ASP A 453 -7.16 5.93 7.91
N ILE A 454 -7.03 7.14 8.48
CA ILE A 454 -8.04 8.18 8.34
C ILE A 454 -7.34 9.49 8.00
N ASP A 455 -7.75 10.00 6.85
CA ASP A 455 -7.42 11.28 6.26
C ASP A 455 -7.87 12.43 7.17
N MET A 456 -6.93 13.24 7.63
CA MET A 456 -7.21 14.50 8.30
C MET A 456 -7.64 15.50 7.22
N THR A 457 -8.94 15.75 7.07
CA THR A 457 -9.41 16.81 6.16
C THR A 457 -8.75 18.14 6.54
N GLU A 458 -8.10 18.82 5.58
CA GLU A 458 -7.37 20.09 5.79
C GLU A 458 -8.17 21.18 6.52
N SER A 459 -9.52 21.09 6.54
CA SER A 459 -10.40 22.01 7.24
C SER A 459 -10.26 22.02 8.77
N SER A 460 -9.87 20.91 9.41
CA SER A 460 -9.74 20.86 10.88
C SER A 460 -8.44 21.48 11.39
N VAL A 461 -7.43 21.63 10.52
CA VAL A 461 -6.15 22.28 10.86
C VAL A 461 -6.27 23.80 10.79
N SER A 462 -7.11 24.32 9.89
CA SER A 462 -7.37 25.77 9.77
C SER A 462 -8.02 26.38 11.03
N ASP A 463 -8.87 25.63 11.74
CA ASP A 463 -9.53 26.12 12.95
C ASP A 463 -8.59 26.23 14.17
N ILE A 464 -7.46 25.53 14.16
CA ILE A 464 -6.42 25.64 15.21
C ILE A 464 -5.69 26.99 15.11
N SER A 465 -5.59 27.57 13.91
CA SER A 465 -4.94 28.87 13.70
C SER A 465 -5.84 30.09 13.94
N LEU A 466 -7.17 29.91 14.04
CA LEU A 466 -8.13 31.02 14.11
C LEU A 466 -8.59 31.37 15.54
N LEU A 467 -8.26 30.56 16.54
CA LEU A 467 -8.66 30.80 17.94
C LEU A 467 -7.79 31.83 18.69
N ASN A 468 -6.78 32.44 18.03
CA ASN A 468 -5.80 33.31 18.69
C ASN A 468 -6.08 34.83 18.60
N ASN A 469 -7.24 35.24 18.09
CA ASN A 469 -7.61 36.65 18.01
C ASN A 469 -9.02 36.88 18.55
N ASP A 470 -9.18 36.98 19.88
CA ASP A 470 -10.11 37.96 20.47
C ASP A 470 -9.85 38.17 21.97
N GLU A 471 -9.63 39.45 22.31
CA GLU A 471 -9.87 40.20 23.56
C GLU A 471 -9.45 39.56 24.91
N SER A 472 -8.66 40.18 25.80
CA SER A 472 -8.59 41.61 26.19
C SER A 472 -7.39 41.84 27.13
N LEU A 473 -6.84 43.06 27.07
CA LEU A 473 -5.82 43.57 27.99
C LEU A 473 -6.48 44.03 29.29
N GLU A 474 -6.21 43.36 30.40
CA GLU A 474 -6.30 43.98 31.73
C GLU A 474 -5.00 43.75 32.52
N GLN A 475 -4.46 44.86 33.00
CA GLN A 475 -3.28 44.97 33.85
C GLN A 475 -3.59 44.45 35.26
N ASP A 476 -2.82 43.47 35.74
CA ASP A 476 -2.47 43.42 37.16
C ASP A 476 -1.07 42.81 37.37
N GLY A 477 -0.38 43.31 38.40
CA GLY A 477 1.07 43.40 38.51
C GLY A 477 1.88 42.15 38.87
N GLU A 478 3.17 42.26 38.55
CA GLU A 478 4.33 41.53 39.10
C GLU A 478 4.41 39.99 38.95
N LEU A 479 4.52 39.50 37.71
CA LEU A 479 5.35 38.31 37.39
C LEU A 479 5.92 38.44 35.97
N SER A 480 6.93 39.29 35.80
CA SER A 480 7.76 39.36 34.60
C SER A 480 8.74 38.17 34.59
N PHE A 481 8.38 37.00 34.04
CA PHE A 481 9.37 35.92 33.90
C PHE A 481 9.23 35.07 32.61
N LYS A 482 10.33 35.15 31.83
CA LYS A 482 10.83 34.33 30.69
C LYS A 482 10.26 34.59 29.29
N SER A 483 11.19 34.94 28.40
CA SER A 483 11.05 35.37 27.00
C SER A 483 10.86 34.20 26.01
N GLU A 484 10.49 34.54 24.76
CA GLU A 484 10.30 33.69 23.56
C GLU A 484 11.44 32.70 23.19
N GLU A 485 12.49 32.58 24.01
CA GLU A 485 13.68 31.75 23.77
C GLU A 485 13.69 30.43 24.56
N ASP A 486 12.70 30.16 25.43
CA ASP A 486 12.66 28.89 26.18
C ASP A 486 12.39 27.70 25.23
N ILE A 487 13.18 26.63 25.37
CA ILE A 487 13.07 25.44 24.53
C ILE A 487 11.69 24.79 24.64
N ARG A 488 10.99 24.92 25.77
CA ARG A 488 9.67 24.33 26.02
C ARG A 488 8.62 24.77 25.00
N PHE A 489 8.68 26.03 24.61
CA PHE A 489 7.72 26.64 23.69
C PHE A 489 8.21 26.62 22.24
N THR A 490 9.53 26.53 22.03
CA THR A 490 10.15 26.49 20.69
C THR A 490 10.47 25.08 20.18
N PHE A 491 10.35 24.05 21.03
CA PHE A 491 10.52 22.64 20.64
C PHE A 491 9.45 22.23 19.61
N VAL A 492 9.85 21.39 18.66
CA VAL A 492 9.00 20.92 17.55
C VAL A 492 7.65 20.42 18.08
N LYS A 493 6.59 20.70 17.33
CA LYS A 493 5.20 20.38 17.68
C LYS A 493 4.71 19.19 16.85
N GLY A 494 3.65 18.53 17.30
CA GLY A 494 3.00 17.42 16.61
C GLY A 494 3.34 16.05 17.21
N ALA A 495 2.60 15.03 16.76
CA ALA A 495 2.60 13.68 17.34
C ALA A 495 4.02 13.08 17.46
N ASN A 496 4.84 13.19 16.41
CA ASN A 496 6.20 12.64 16.40
C ASN A 496 7.11 13.24 17.50
N ALA A 497 6.97 14.56 17.75
CA ALA A 497 7.70 15.23 18.83
C ALA A 497 7.12 14.89 20.21
N GLY A 498 5.81 14.63 20.29
CA GLY A 498 5.15 14.10 21.48
C GLY A 498 5.65 12.71 21.84
N THR A 499 5.55 11.73 20.94
CA THR A 499 6.02 10.35 21.15
C THR A 499 7.49 10.31 21.56
N PHE A 500 8.33 11.17 20.96
CA PHE A 500 9.71 11.35 21.41
C PHE A 500 9.80 11.68 22.91
N LEU A 501 9.04 12.66 23.40
CA LEU A 501 9.06 13.05 24.82
C LEU A 501 8.59 11.91 25.73
N HIS A 502 7.55 11.16 25.33
CA HIS A 502 7.12 9.98 26.10
C HIS A 502 8.24 8.92 26.20
N GLU A 503 8.89 8.58 25.08
CA GLU A 503 10.00 7.61 25.08
C GLU A 503 11.16 8.07 25.98
N ILE A 504 11.40 9.37 26.07
CA ILE A 504 12.40 9.93 26.98
C ILE A 504 12.04 9.62 28.44
N PHE A 505 10.82 9.94 28.87
CA PHE A 505 10.39 9.68 30.26
C PHE A 505 10.20 8.19 30.57
N GLU A 506 9.95 7.36 29.56
CA GLU A 506 9.91 5.90 29.68
C GLU A 506 11.31 5.30 29.93
N LYS A 507 12.31 5.69 29.14
CA LYS A 507 13.60 4.99 29.07
C LYS A 507 14.69 5.60 29.94
N ILE A 508 14.51 6.84 30.39
CA ILE A 508 15.48 7.50 31.25
C ILE A 508 15.38 6.95 32.67
N ASP A 509 16.53 6.56 33.22
CA ASP A 509 16.68 6.40 34.67
C ASP A 509 16.74 7.79 35.32
N PHE A 510 15.71 8.13 36.11
CA PHE A 510 15.56 9.42 36.78
C PHE A 510 16.77 9.76 37.67
N ASN A 511 17.50 8.76 38.16
CA ASN A 511 18.63 8.96 39.07
C ASN A 511 20.00 8.96 38.37
N ASN A 512 20.08 8.63 37.07
CA ASN A 512 21.34 8.47 36.36
C ASN A 512 21.49 9.40 35.15
N LYS A 513 21.83 10.67 35.41
CA LYS A 513 22.03 11.71 34.38
C LYS A 513 23.07 11.37 33.31
N ALA A 514 24.05 10.51 33.62
CA ALA A 514 25.12 10.16 32.68
C ALA A 514 24.62 9.38 31.44
N GLN A 515 23.48 8.70 31.54
CA GLN A 515 22.91 7.91 30.44
C GLN A 515 21.96 8.70 29.55
N TRP A 516 21.47 9.87 30.00
CA TRP A 516 20.41 10.61 29.32
C TRP A 516 20.82 11.03 27.90
N SER A 517 22.04 11.54 27.71
CA SER A 517 22.51 12.00 26.39
C SER A 517 22.49 10.90 25.33
N GLN A 518 22.83 9.66 25.72
CA GLN A 518 22.80 8.52 24.82
C GLN A 518 21.37 8.09 24.45
N VAL A 519 20.45 8.12 25.43
CA VAL A 519 19.04 7.80 25.21
C VAL A 519 18.39 8.85 24.30
N ILE A 520 18.63 10.13 24.58
CA ILE A 520 18.12 11.26 23.79
C ILE A 520 18.62 11.21 22.35
N ASP A 521 19.92 11.02 22.14
CA ASP A 521 20.49 10.95 20.78
C ASP A 521 19.92 9.79 19.96
N ARG A 522 19.70 8.64 20.61
CA ARG A 522 19.08 7.48 19.98
C ARG A 522 17.62 7.76 19.60
N ALA A 523 16.85 8.37 20.49
CA ALA A 523 15.46 8.72 20.24
C ALA A 523 15.34 9.78 19.12
N ILE A 524 16.17 10.83 19.12
CA ILE A 524 16.24 11.85 18.05
C ILE A 524 16.47 11.21 16.68
N SER A 525 17.38 10.23 16.61
CA SER A 525 17.65 9.54 15.34
C SER A 525 16.50 8.65 14.89
N SER A 526 15.73 8.08 15.82
CA SER A 526 14.62 7.17 15.53
C SER A 526 13.40 7.94 15.00
N TYR A 527 13.09 9.08 15.61
CA TYR A 527 11.98 9.96 15.22
C TYR A 527 12.36 11.02 14.18
N GLN A 528 13.57 10.98 13.62
CA GLN A 528 14.04 11.92 12.59
C GLN A 528 13.95 13.40 13.00
N LEU A 529 14.12 13.70 14.29
CA LEU A 529 14.08 15.08 14.77
C LEU A 529 15.31 15.87 14.28
N PRO A 530 15.21 17.22 14.21
CA PRO A 530 16.32 18.07 13.78
C PRO A 530 17.62 17.79 14.56
N LEU A 531 18.73 17.68 13.83
CA LEU A 531 20.04 17.32 14.40
C LEU A 531 20.52 18.29 15.50
N VAL A 532 19.99 19.52 15.50
CA VAL A 532 20.29 20.57 16.50
C VAL A 532 19.96 20.14 17.92
N TYR A 533 19.06 19.18 18.11
CA TYR A 533 18.72 18.64 19.44
C TYR A 533 19.67 17.52 19.91
N SER A 534 20.56 17.02 19.05
CA SER A 534 21.50 15.94 19.40
C SER A 534 22.78 16.47 20.04
N SER A 535 23.49 15.62 20.77
CA SER A 535 24.73 15.97 21.46
C SER A 535 25.84 16.43 20.50
N ALA A 536 26.79 17.21 21.03
CA ALA A 536 27.96 17.66 20.28
C ALA A 536 28.75 16.49 19.64
N GLU A 537 28.81 15.35 20.32
CA GLU A 537 29.51 14.16 19.84
C GLU A 537 28.83 13.56 18.60
N THR A 538 27.51 13.43 18.63
CA THR A 538 26.72 12.89 17.50
C THR A 538 26.72 13.83 16.30
N GLN A 539 26.60 15.14 16.53
CA GLN A 539 26.74 16.16 15.49
C GLN A 539 28.13 16.08 14.83
N SER A 540 29.20 15.97 15.62
CA SER A 540 30.58 15.87 15.13
C SER A 540 30.83 14.60 14.31
N ARG A 541 30.30 13.45 14.73
CA ARG A 541 30.42 12.18 13.99
C ARG A 541 29.73 12.26 12.62
N ARG A 542 28.53 12.86 12.53
CA ARG A 542 27.83 13.03 11.24
C ARG A 542 28.56 14.00 10.31
N LEU A 543 29.15 15.08 10.84
CA LEU A 543 29.97 15.98 10.04
C LEU A 543 31.22 15.28 9.48
N GLN A 544 31.89 14.45 10.29
CA GLN A 544 33.05 13.66 9.84
C GLN A 544 32.67 12.61 8.79
N ALA A 545 31.53 11.94 8.94
CA ALA A 545 31.02 10.97 7.96
C ALA A 545 30.69 11.62 6.61
N LYS A 546 29.99 12.77 6.61
CA LYS A 546 29.74 13.54 5.38
C LYS A 546 31.02 14.00 4.69
N THR A 547 32.05 14.37 5.47
CA THR A 547 33.36 14.76 4.94
C THR A 547 34.10 13.58 4.29
N GLN A 548 33.84 12.34 4.70
CA GLN A 548 34.43 11.14 4.10
C GLN A 548 33.66 10.64 2.87
N GLU A 549 32.34 10.85 2.80
CA GLU A 549 31.50 10.46 1.66
C GLU A 549 31.56 11.46 0.49
N GLN A 550 31.79 12.75 0.76
CA GLN A 550 32.00 13.77 -0.28
C GLN A 550 33.46 13.77 -0.78
N GLY A 551 33.85 12.70 -1.45
CA GLY A 551 34.91 12.73 -2.45
C GLY A 551 34.37 13.32 -3.75
N ASN A 552 34.70 14.58 -4.04
CA ASN A 552 34.52 15.28 -5.31
C ASN A 552 33.08 15.34 -5.89
N ASP A 553 32.24 16.27 -5.42
CA ASP A 553 31.46 17.09 -6.35
C ASP A 553 30.92 18.35 -5.65
N VAL A 554 31.21 19.50 -6.26
CA VAL A 554 30.81 20.83 -5.77
C VAL A 554 29.63 21.31 -6.60
N ASN A 555 28.41 21.21 -6.05
CA ASN A 555 27.34 22.20 -6.15
C ASN A 555 26.01 21.61 -5.68
N THR A 556 25.50 22.10 -4.54
CA THR A 556 24.11 22.57 -4.40
C THR A 556 23.94 23.29 -3.06
N ASP A 557 23.26 24.42 -3.10
CA ASP A 557 22.87 25.24 -1.96
C ASP A 557 22.10 24.42 -0.91
N SER A 558 22.67 24.26 0.29
CA SER A 558 21.92 23.87 1.48
C SER A 558 22.57 24.49 2.73
N PHE A 559 21.87 25.46 3.29
CA PHE A 559 21.97 26.06 4.63
C PHE A 559 23.15 25.67 5.53
N ASN A 560 23.88 26.70 5.97
CA ASN A 560 24.89 26.73 7.06
C ASN A 560 24.67 25.70 8.17
N LEU A 561 25.33 24.54 8.08
CA LEU A 561 25.43 23.56 9.16
C LEU A 561 26.89 23.18 9.43
N ASN A 562 27.79 24.17 9.45
CA ASN A 562 29.23 23.96 9.68
C ASN A 562 29.67 24.22 11.14
N SER A 563 28.75 24.59 12.04
CA SER A 563 29.02 24.74 13.46
C SER A 563 28.26 23.69 14.26
N VAL A 564 28.99 22.93 15.08
CA VAL A 564 28.40 22.13 16.15
C VAL A 564 27.80 23.11 17.16
N ASP A 565 26.48 23.05 17.36
CA ASP A 565 25.77 23.85 18.35
C ASP A 565 25.00 22.89 19.26
N ALA A 566 25.52 22.73 20.48
CA ALA A 566 24.93 21.86 21.50
C ALA A 566 23.98 22.60 22.46
N SER A 567 23.80 23.92 22.28
CA SER A 567 22.99 24.74 23.19
C SER A 567 21.55 24.23 23.33
N LYS A 568 20.93 23.78 22.23
CA LYS A 568 19.58 23.19 22.25
C LYS A 568 19.53 21.80 22.90
N HIS A 569 20.60 21.02 22.82
CA HIS A 569 20.68 19.73 23.51
C HIS A 569 20.81 19.95 25.02
N GLU A 570 21.64 20.90 25.45
CA GLU A 570 21.78 21.29 26.86
C GLU A 570 20.46 21.85 27.40
N ALA A 571 19.81 22.75 26.68
CA ALA A 571 18.49 23.26 27.07
C ALA A 571 17.43 22.15 27.19
N LEU A 572 17.46 21.14 26.31
CA LEU A 572 16.55 19.99 26.39
C LEU A 572 16.81 19.16 27.65
N MET A 573 18.08 18.94 28.01
CA MET A 573 18.46 18.26 29.26
C MET A 573 17.98 19.02 30.49
N ASP A 574 18.19 20.33 30.51
CA ASP A 574 17.78 21.20 31.62
C ASP A 574 16.25 21.21 31.77
N TRP A 575 15.51 21.18 30.66
CA TRP A 575 14.06 21.05 30.69
C TRP A 575 13.61 19.71 31.27
N ILE A 576 14.19 18.59 30.82
CA ILE A 576 13.87 17.25 31.37
C ILE A 576 14.18 17.19 32.87
N GLU A 577 15.32 17.72 33.29
CA GLU A 577 15.70 17.83 34.70
C GLU A 577 14.66 18.62 35.50
N GLU A 578 14.21 19.77 34.99
CA GLU A 578 13.21 20.59 35.67
C GLU A 578 11.85 19.88 35.80
N VAL A 579 11.45 19.08 34.82
CA VAL A 579 10.23 18.25 34.91
C VAL A 579 10.37 17.17 35.98
N LEU A 580 11.54 16.54 36.08
CA LEU A 580 11.79 15.48 37.07
C LEU A 580 11.86 16.00 38.51
N ASP A 581 12.26 17.24 38.69
CA ASP A 581 12.36 17.90 39.99
C ASP A 581 11.06 18.58 40.44
N ALA A 582 10.09 18.73 39.54
CA ALA A 582 8.80 19.31 39.87
C ALA A 582 8.00 18.35 40.78
N PRO A 583 7.50 18.82 41.94
CA PRO A 583 6.70 17.99 42.83
C PRO A 583 5.32 17.71 42.22
N LEU A 584 4.92 16.44 42.18
CA LEU A 584 3.57 16.03 41.80
C LEU A 584 2.53 16.59 42.78
N LEU A 585 1.33 16.91 42.32
CA LEU A 585 0.32 17.60 43.13
C LEU A 585 -0.25 16.70 44.23
N ALA A 586 -0.46 15.42 43.94
CA ALA A 586 -1.12 14.48 44.85
C ALA A 586 -0.17 13.96 45.94
N SER A 587 1.04 13.52 45.56
CA SER A 587 2.03 12.98 46.51
C SER A 587 2.97 14.04 47.08
N LYS A 588 3.09 15.22 46.43
CA LYS A 588 4.09 16.26 46.72
C LYS A 588 5.54 15.77 46.62
N GLN A 589 5.76 14.68 45.88
CA GLN A 589 7.07 14.13 45.62
C GLN A 589 7.52 14.48 44.20
N PRO A 590 8.79 14.86 44.00
CA PRO A 590 9.35 14.97 42.66
C PRO A 590 9.51 13.58 42.05
N LEU A 591 9.38 13.47 40.72
CA LEU A 591 9.54 12.20 40.00
C LEU A 591 10.89 11.54 40.30
N ARG A 592 11.96 12.34 40.45
CA ARG A 592 13.30 11.85 40.80
C ARG A 592 13.37 11.11 42.14
N SER A 593 12.48 11.42 43.08
CA SER A 593 12.48 10.79 44.41
C SER A 593 11.81 9.43 44.46
N ILE A 594 11.12 9.03 43.38
CA ILE A 594 10.41 7.76 43.29
C ILE A 594 11.43 6.67 42.99
N ASP A 595 11.51 5.65 43.85
CA ASP A 595 12.43 4.54 43.65
C ASP A 595 12.00 3.68 42.46
N ALA A 596 12.97 3.13 41.73
CA ALA A 596 12.71 2.31 40.55
C ALA A 596 11.86 1.06 40.87
N GLY A 597 11.90 0.56 42.11
CA GLY A 597 11.08 -0.55 42.59
C GLY A 597 9.63 -0.17 42.96
N GLN A 598 9.32 1.12 43.04
CA GLN A 598 8.01 1.66 43.41
C GLN A 598 7.27 2.30 42.22
N GLN A 599 7.82 2.17 41.01
CA GLN A 599 7.20 2.67 39.80
C GLN A 599 7.08 1.60 38.72
N PHE A 600 6.10 1.78 37.85
CA PHE A 600 5.89 1.01 36.64
C PHE A 600 5.69 2.00 35.49
N ALA A 601 6.70 2.13 34.64
CA ALA A 601 6.58 2.87 33.39
C ALA A 601 5.81 2.02 32.37
N GLU A 602 4.93 2.65 31.60
CA GLU A 602 4.10 2.03 30.56
C GLU A 602 3.34 0.78 30.99
N LEU A 603 2.38 0.97 31.90
CA LEU A 603 1.46 -0.11 32.26
C LEU A 603 0.41 -0.30 31.15
N GLU A 604 0.69 -1.24 30.24
CA GLU A 604 -0.30 -1.72 29.27
C GLU A 604 -1.45 -2.48 29.94
N PHE A 605 -2.69 -2.21 29.51
CA PHE A 605 -3.86 -2.97 29.95
C PHE A 605 -4.76 -3.40 28.77
N ASN A 606 -5.42 -4.53 28.96
CA ASN A 606 -6.48 -5.01 28.08
C ASN A 606 -7.68 -5.43 28.94
N MET A 607 -8.76 -4.66 28.91
CA MET A 607 -9.97 -4.92 29.67
C MET A 607 -11.07 -5.48 28.76
N GLY A 608 -11.61 -6.65 29.12
CA GLY A 608 -12.82 -7.14 28.48
C GLY A 608 -14.03 -6.30 28.85
N LEU A 609 -14.91 -6.08 27.87
CA LEU A 609 -16.18 -5.37 28.00
C LEU A 609 -17.36 -6.33 27.78
N SER A 610 -18.46 -6.08 28.48
CA SER A 610 -19.72 -6.80 28.32
C SER A 610 -20.32 -6.59 26.93
N GLU A 611 -21.06 -7.58 26.41
CA GLU A 611 -21.74 -7.47 25.11
C GLU A 611 -22.80 -6.36 25.08
N ASN A 612 -23.29 -5.98 26.26
CA ASN A 612 -24.33 -4.96 26.42
C ASN A 612 -23.77 -3.55 26.57
N PHE A 613 -22.45 -3.38 26.65
CA PHE A 613 -21.82 -2.08 26.85
C PHE A 613 -22.07 -1.15 25.66
N LYS A 614 -22.46 0.09 25.96
CA LYS A 614 -22.64 1.17 24.98
C LYS A 614 -21.89 2.40 25.46
N ALA A 615 -21.08 2.99 24.59
CA ALA A 615 -20.27 4.16 24.92
C ALA A 615 -21.10 5.34 25.46
N GLN A 616 -22.30 5.58 24.92
CA GLN A 616 -23.21 6.65 25.36
C GLN A 616 -23.63 6.55 26.84
N ASP A 617 -23.59 5.36 27.44
CA ASP A 617 -24.03 5.15 28.82
C ASP A 617 -22.98 5.71 29.81
N ILE A 618 -21.73 5.93 29.36
CA ILE A 618 -20.69 6.62 30.14
C ILE A 618 -21.12 8.06 30.45
N SER A 619 -21.71 8.77 29.49
CA SER A 619 -22.16 10.16 29.67
C SER A 619 -23.17 10.29 30.82
N GLN A 620 -24.06 9.30 30.98
CA GLN A 620 -25.03 9.27 32.08
C GLN A 620 -24.34 9.06 33.43
N LEU A 621 -23.28 8.24 33.44
CA LEU A 621 -22.52 7.96 34.65
C LEU A 621 -21.80 9.21 35.20
N PHE A 622 -21.17 10.00 34.32
CA PHE A 622 -20.57 11.29 34.72
C PHE A 622 -21.61 12.22 35.34
N GLN A 623 -22.81 12.33 34.76
CA GLN A 623 -23.87 13.17 35.32
C GLN A 623 -24.40 12.65 36.67
N GLN A 624 -24.49 11.33 36.83
CA GLN A 624 -25.02 10.71 38.05
C GLN A 624 -24.09 10.87 39.26
N TYR A 625 -22.78 10.65 39.07
CA TYR A 625 -21.82 10.59 40.17
C TYR A 625 -21.04 11.88 40.37
N LEU A 626 -21.01 12.77 39.38
CA LEU A 626 -20.31 14.06 39.44
C LEU A 626 -21.28 15.22 39.14
N PRO A 627 -22.40 15.39 39.86
CA PRO A 627 -23.41 16.39 39.55
C PRO A 627 -22.89 17.84 39.66
N ASP A 628 -21.92 18.07 40.54
CA ASP A 628 -21.35 19.40 40.84
C ASP A 628 -20.10 19.73 40.01
N GLU A 629 -19.56 18.78 39.24
CA GLU A 629 -18.34 18.95 38.43
C GLU A 629 -18.65 18.92 36.93
N THR A 630 -19.47 19.88 36.50
CA THR A 630 -19.97 19.96 35.11
C THR A 630 -18.86 20.17 34.08
N ASP A 631 -17.71 20.71 34.50
CA ASP A 631 -16.52 20.90 33.66
C ASP A 631 -15.93 19.57 33.18
N LYS A 632 -16.13 18.48 33.92
CA LYS A 632 -15.61 17.15 33.60
C LYS A 632 -16.61 16.27 32.83
N HIS A 633 -17.82 16.77 32.57
CA HIS A 633 -18.85 15.98 31.89
C HIS A 633 -18.46 15.70 30.45
N VAL A 634 -18.66 14.45 30.03
CA VAL A 634 -18.28 13.97 28.70
C VAL A 634 -19.53 13.56 27.95
N THR A 635 -19.73 14.08 26.74
CA THR A 635 -20.86 13.72 25.86
C THR A 635 -20.36 12.86 24.71
N LEU A 636 -20.83 11.61 24.64
CA LEU A 636 -20.48 10.66 23.59
C LEU A 636 -21.67 10.46 22.63
N VAL A 637 -21.47 10.77 21.36
CA VAL A 637 -22.46 10.64 20.29
C VAL A 637 -22.15 9.38 19.47
N PRO A 638 -23.09 8.41 19.37
CA PRO A 638 -22.83 7.17 18.67
C PRO A 638 -22.72 7.38 17.15
N GLN A 639 -21.53 7.13 16.60
CA GLN A 639 -21.31 7.18 15.14
C GLN A 639 -21.91 5.96 14.41
N ASN A 640 -21.87 4.77 15.02
CA ASN A 640 -22.44 3.55 14.44
C ASN A 640 -23.16 2.71 15.50
N LYS A 641 -24.48 2.51 15.32
CA LYS A 641 -25.33 1.73 16.24
C LYS A 641 -25.05 0.22 16.19
N ALA A 642 -24.30 -0.26 15.20
CA ALA A 642 -24.02 -1.67 14.96
C ALA A 642 -22.63 -2.14 15.42
N HIS A 643 -21.82 -1.29 16.05
CA HIS A 643 -20.51 -1.70 16.58
C HIS A 643 -20.65 -2.34 17.95
N LEU A 644 -19.96 -3.48 18.14
CA LEU A 644 -19.79 -4.12 19.44
C LEU A 644 -18.39 -3.84 19.97
N TYR A 645 -18.34 -3.25 21.16
CA TYR A 645 -17.12 -2.98 21.91
C TYR A 645 -16.84 -4.19 22.80
N ARG A 646 -15.71 -4.89 22.58
CA ARG A 646 -15.37 -6.11 23.33
C ARG A 646 -14.13 -5.99 24.20
N TYR A 647 -13.19 -5.15 23.80
CA TYR A 647 -11.92 -4.98 24.50
C TYR A 647 -11.56 -3.51 24.51
N LEU A 648 -11.27 -2.98 25.69
CA LEU A 648 -10.67 -1.67 25.89
C LEU A 648 -9.17 -1.84 26.14
N ARG A 649 -8.35 -1.33 25.23
CA ARG A 649 -6.89 -1.29 25.37
C ARG A 649 -6.43 0.14 25.70
N GLY A 650 -5.37 0.23 26.49
CA GLY A 650 -4.66 1.48 26.72
C GLY A 650 -3.33 1.22 27.42
N GLU A 651 -2.56 2.29 27.55
CA GLU A 651 -1.22 2.28 28.13
C GLU A 651 -1.13 3.47 29.08
N ILE A 652 -0.78 3.21 30.33
CA ILE A 652 -0.62 4.26 31.34
C ILE A 652 0.86 4.61 31.41
N ASP A 653 1.22 5.87 31.15
CA ASP A 653 2.64 6.28 31.06
C ASP A 653 3.43 5.96 32.34
N LEU A 654 2.89 6.27 33.52
CA LEU A 654 3.55 5.97 34.79
C LEU A 654 2.52 5.64 35.87
N VAL A 655 2.77 4.54 36.59
CA VAL A 655 2.09 4.21 37.84
C VAL A 655 3.15 4.18 38.94
N TYR A 656 2.92 4.90 40.05
CA TYR A 656 3.85 4.88 41.19
C TYR A 656 3.15 4.64 42.51
N GLU A 657 3.88 4.06 43.46
CA GLU A 657 3.44 3.82 44.83
C GLU A 657 4.06 4.85 45.78
N HIS A 658 3.21 5.49 46.57
CA HIS A 658 3.64 6.37 47.66
C HIS A 658 2.75 6.19 48.88
N ALA A 659 3.38 5.94 50.04
CA ALA A 659 2.70 5.79 51.33
C ALA A 659 1.54 4.76 51.34
N GLY A 660 1.66 3.69 50.56
CA GLY A 660 0.69 2.60 50.44
C GLY A 660 -0.42 2.85 49.40
N LYS A 661 -0.40 3.99 48.70
CA LYS A 661 -1.33 4.35 47.62
C LYS A 661 -0.66 4.31 46.26
N TYR A 662 -1.41 3.91 45.24
CA TYR A 662 -0.99 3.84 43.85
C TYR A 662 -1.62 4.99 43.06
N TYR A 663 -0.78 5.73 42.35
CA TYR A 663 -1.15 6.92 41.59
C TYR A 663 -0.88 6.70 40.11
N VAL A 664 -1.66 7.37 39.26
CA VAL A 664 -1.49 7.36 37.81
C VAL A 664 -0.93 8.70 37.38
N VAL A 665 0.06 8.70 36.50
CA VAL A 665 0.61 9.89 35.85
C VAL A 665 0.57 9.70 34.34
N ASP A 666 0.04 10.69 33.64
CA ASP A 666 0.04 10.77 32.17
C ASP A 666 0.79 12.02 31.73
N TYR A 667 1.77 11.85 30.83
CA TYR A 667 2.55 12.96 30.30
C TYR A 667 1.83 13.54 29.08
N LYS A 668 1.81 14.87 28.97
CA LYS A 668 1.15 15.57 27.86
C LYS A 668 2.09 16.57 27.22
N SER A 669 2.23 16.48 25.90
CA SER A 669 3.14 17.34 25.11
C SER A 669 2.44 18.54 24.45
N ASN A 670 1.14 18.74 24.74
CA ASN A 670 0.30 19.75 24.11
C ASN A 670 0.90 21.15 24.22
N PHE A 671 0.78 21.90 23.12
CA PHE A 671 1.17 23.30 23.07
C PHE A 671 -0.05 24.18 23.30
N LEU A 672 -0.11 24.86 24.45
CA LEU A 672 -1.23 25.75 24.83
C LEU A 672 -0.91 27.24 24.63
N GLY A 673 0.38 27.58 24.49
CA GLY A 673 0.84 28.94 24.26
C GLY A 673 2.35 29.07 24.49
N ASN A 674 2.84 30.32 24.40
CA ASN A 674 4.26 30.66 24.44
C ASN A 674 4.75 31.10 25.84
N SER A 675 3.89 31.03 26.85
CA SER A 675 4.19 31.50 28.20
C SER A 675 3.74 30.50 29.25
N LEU A 676 4.32 30.56 30.46
CA LEU A 676 3.89 29.72 31.58
C LEU A 676 2.45 30.04 32.01
N SER A 677 1.98 31.28 31.84
CA SER A 677 0.59 31.66 32.10
C SER A 677 -0.43 30.91 31.23
N ASP A 678 -0.01 30.45 30.04
CA ASP A 678 -0.86 29.63 29.16
C ASP A 678 -1.05 28.19 29.70
N TYR A 679 -0.32 27.81 30.76
CA TYR A 679 -0.41 26.52 31.45
C TYR A 679 -0.83 26.68 32.91
N ASN A 680 -1.62 27.72 33.21
CA ASN A 680 -2.27 27.88 34.51
C ASN A 680 -3.42 26.87 34.71
N GLU A 681 -3.91 26.75 35.95
CA GLU A 681 -4.92 25.76 36.31
C GLU A 681 -6.20 25.83 35.45
N ASP A 682 -6.69 27.03 35.16
CA ASP A 682 -7.93 27.23 34.38
C ASP A 682 -7.77 26.83 32.92
N THR A 683 -6.64 27.17 32.29
CA THR A 683 -6.34 26.81 30.90
C THR A 683 -6.13 25.30 30.78
N LEU A 684 -5.47 24.69 31.76
CA LEU A 684 -5.29 23.23 31.79
C LEU A 684 -6.63 22.49 31.95
N LYS A 685 -7.54 22.95 32.83
CA LYS A 685 -8.90 22.36 32.95
C LYS A 685 -9.67 22.43 31.63
N LYS A 686 -9.61 23.57 30.93
CA LYS A 686 -10.21 23.71 29.60
C LYS A 686 -9.59 22.75 28.58
N ALA A 687 -8.27 22.59 28.60
CA ALA A 687 -7.56 21.65 27.73
C ALA A 687 -7.97 20.19 28.04
N MET A 688 -8.07 19.82 29.32
CA MET A 688 -8.55 18.50 29.76
C MET A 688 -9.96 18.19 29.24
N SER A 689 -10.88 19.15 29.32
CA SER A 689 -12.26 18.98 28.83
C SER A 689 -12.31 18.90 27.30
N LYS A 690 -11.58 19.79 26.60
CA LYS A 690 -11.58 19.85 25.13
C LYS A 690 -10.86 18.68 24.47
N ALA A 691 -9.94 18.01 25.16
CA ALA A 691 -9.29 16.80 24.64
C ALA A 691 -9.95 15.50 25.15
N GLY A 692 -10.95 15.59 26.03
CA GLY A 692 -11.60 14.42 26.62
C GLY A 692 -10.73 13.64 27.61
N TYR A 693 -9.65 14.23 28.13
CA TYR A 693 -8.72 13.55 29.06
C TYR A 693 -9.38 13.15 30.39
N TRP A 694 -10.49 13.77 30.77
CA TRP A 694 -11.29 13.29 31.91
C TRP A 694 -11.82 11.85 31.68
N LEU A 695 -12.21 11.51 30.46
CA LEU A 695 -12.61 10.14 30.13
C LEU A 695 -11.40 9.19 30.18
N GLN A 696 -10.25 9.62 29.66
CA GLN A 696 -8.99 8.86 29.71
C GLN A 696 -8.60 8.55 31.16
N ALA A 697 -8.61 9.55 32.04
CA ALA A 697 -8.33 9.41 33.46
C ALA A 697 -9.25 8.40 34.16
N ALA A 698 -10.56 8.47 33.87
CA ALA A 698 -11.54 7.53 34.41
C ALA A 698 -11.27 6.08 33.94
N ILE A 699 -10.94 5.89 32.67
CA ILE A 699 -10.58 4.57 32.12
C ILE A 699 -9.32 4.02 32.80
N TYR A 700 -8.29 4.85 32.96
CA TYR A 700 -7.03 4.45 33.62
C TYR A 700 -7.25 4.08 35.08
N GLN A 701 -8.08 4.83 35.78
CA GLN A 701 -8.42 4.51 37.17
C GLN A 701 -9.15 3.17 37.29
N VAL A 702 -10.05 2.83 36.35
CA VAL A 702 -10.70 1.51 36.32
C VAL A 702 -9.70 0.40 35.99
N ALA A 703 -8.78 0.64 35.05
CA ALA A 703 -7.72 -0.31 34.73
C ALA A 703 -6.83 -0.61 35.94
N LEU A 704 -6.39 0.44 36.65
CA LEU A 704 -5.62 0.30 37.89
C LEU A 704 -6.45 -0.38 38.98
N HIS A 705 -7.73 -0.02 39.13
CA HIS A 705 -8.65 -0.65 40.08
C HIS A 705 -8.74 -2.17 39.87
N ARG A 706 -9.01 -2.61 38.64
CA ARG A 706 -9.05 -4.05 38.28
C ARG A 706 -7.72 -4.73 38.54
N PHE A 707 -6.62 -4.08 38.17
CA PHE A 707 -5.28 -4.63 38.34
C PHE A 707 -4.93 -4.84 39.83
N LEU A 708 -5.17 -3.83 40.68
CA LEU A 708 -4.92 -3.93 42.11
C LEU A 708 -5.85 -4.96 42.78
N ALA A 709 -7.12 -5.03 42.39
CA ALA A 709 -8.04 -6.06 42.88
C ALA A 709 -7.56 -7.49 42.60
N MET A 710 -6.88 -7.72 41.47
CA MET A 710 -6.29 -9.02 41.12
C MET A 710 -5.01 -9.34 41.91
N ARG A 711 -4.27 -8.32 42.36
CA ARG A 711 -2.93 -8.47 42.96
C ARG A 711 -2.93 -8.40 44.47
N ILE A 712 -3.81 -7.62 45.06
CA ILE A 712 -3.87 -7.33 46.49
C ILE A 712 -5.12 -7.99 47.08
N SER A 713 -4.93 -8.99 47.93
CA SER A 713 -6.04 -9.77 48.52
C SER A 713 -6.96 -8.98 49.44
N ASP A 714 -6.47 -7.88 50.04
CA ASP A 714 -7.21 -7.00 50.95
C ASP A 714 -7.78 -5.75 50.26
N TYR A 715 -7.80 -5.72 48.92
CA TYR A 715 -8.17 -4.55 48.15
C TYR A 715 -9.69 -4.32 48.07
N THR A 716 -10.45 -5.37 47.76
CA THR A 716 -11.92 -5.28 47.61
C THR A 716 -12.57 -4.85 48.92
N GLY A 717 -13.26 -3.71 48.90
CA GLY A 717 -13.86 -3.09 50.09
C GLY A 717 -12.96 -2.14 50.87
N ASN A 718 -11.67 -2.02 50.51
CA ASN A 718 -10.71 -1.09 51.08
C ASN A 718 -10.06 -0.22 49.99
N GLU A 719 -10.77 0.08 48.91
CA GLU A 719 -10.20 0.75 47.73
C GLU A 719 -9.61 2.12 48.06
N ASP A 720 -10.21 2.87 49.01
CA ASP A 720 -9.75 4.19 49.47
C ASP A 720 -8.33 4.19 50.07
N LYS A 721 -7.90 3.03 50.58
CA LYS A 721 -6.57 2.84 51.17
C LYS A 721 -5.49 2.71 50.09
N TYR A 722 -5.84 2.20 48.91
CA TYR A 722 -4.89 1.80 47.88
C TYR A 722 -4.94 2.68 46.64
N LEU A 723 -6.11 3.20 46.26
CA LEU A 723 -6.22 4.12 45.12
C LEU A 723 -5.81 5.54 45.52
N GLY A 724 -4.91 6.10 44.72
CA GLY A 724 -4.57 7.51 44.68
C GLY A 724 -5.24 8.24 43.52
N ALA A 725 -4.93 9.52 43.39
CA ALA A 725 -5.42 10.39 42.33
C ALA A 725 -4.73 10.10 40.99
N VAL A 726 -5.36 10.56 39.91
CA VAL A 726 -4.78 10.61 38.56
C VAL A 726 -4.17 11.99 38.35
N GLU A 727 -2.96 12.05 37.80
CA GLU A 727 -2.20 13.28 37.58
C GLU A 727 -1.83 13.41 36.10
N TYR A 728 -1.97 14.62 35.55
CA TYR A 728 -1.55 14.95 34.19
C TYR A 728 -0.42 15.97 34.26
N VAL A 729 0.66 15.68 33.53
CA VAL A 729 1.86 16.51 33.49
C VAL A 729 2.02 17.07 32.09
N PHE A 730 1.58 18.32 31.89
CA PHE A 730 1.76 19.07 30.65
C PHE A 730 3.20 19.56 30.56
N LEU A 731 4.07 18.72 29.99
CA LEU A 731 5.54 18.84 30.00
C LEU A 731 6.04 20.25 29.66
N ARG A 732 5.40 20.95 28.72
CA ARG A 732 5.80 22.29 28.27
C ARG A 732 5.53 23.38 29.31
N GLY A 733 4.54 23.18 30.18
CA GLY A 733 4.11 24.12 31.21
C GLY A 733 4.73 23.86 32.58
N VAL A 734 5.41 22.73 32.80
CA VAL A 734 5.92 22.34 34.12
C VAL A 734 6.93 23.38 34.60
N TYR A 735 6.61 24.02 35.72
CA TYR A 735 7.47 24.97 36.41
C TYR A 735 7.06 25.07 37.88
N ASP A 736 8.02 24.87 38.79
CA ASP A 736 7.84 25.16 40.22
C ASP A 736 8.70 26.37 40.63
N PRO A 737 8.08 27.52 40.99
CA PRO A 737 8.81 28.68 41.48
C PRO A 737 9.55 28.44 42.81
N ASN A 738 9.15 27.45 43.62
CA ASN A 738 9.73 27.19 44.94
C ASN A 738 10.97 26.28 44.88
N ALA A 739 11.09 25.41 43.87
CA ALA A 739 12.22 24.50 43.70
C ALA A 739 13.58 25.23 43.62
N LYS A 740 13.65 26.43 43.02
CA LYS A 740 14.90 27.21 42.90
C LYS A 740 15.26 28.03 44.16
N ILE A 741 14.29 28.33 45.02
CA ILE A 741 14.51 29.09 46.26
C ILE A 741 15.15 28.18 47.33
N ALA A 742 14.89 26.87 47.27
CA ALA A 742 15.51 25.88 48.15
C ALA A 742 17.03 25.74 47.92
N ASP A 743 17.50 25.85 46.67
CA ASP A 743 18.93 25.77 46.36
C ASP A 743 19.72 27.01 46.82
N THR A 744 19.10 28.19 46.82
CA THR A 744 19.76 29.45 47.22
C THR A 744 19.80 29.68 48.73
N THR A 745 18.97 28.99 49.51
CA THR A 745 18.90 29.16 50.98
C THR A 745 19.86 28.24 51.77
N SER A 746 20.67 27.44 51.09
CA SER A 746 21.75 26.64 51.70
C SER A 746 23.04 27.43 52.01
N GLN A 747 23.08 28.74 51.68
CA GLN A 747 24.15 29.67 52.07
C GLN A 747 23.60 31.04 52.51
N ASP A 748 22.76 31.12 53.54
CA ASP A 748 22.87 32.24 54.49
C ASP A 748 21.99 32.02 55.74
N ASN A 749 22.66 31.86 56.88
CA ASN A 749 22.02 31.95 58.18
C ASN A 749 21.83 33.43 58.53
N ASN A 750 20.63 33.98 58.31
CA ASN A 750 20.14 35.06 59.17
C ASN A 750 18.61 35.16 59.24
N LYS A 751 18.14 35.26 60.48
CA LYS A 751 16.74 35.49 60.89
C LYS A 751 16.18 36.78 60.27
N HIS A 752 14.99 36.73 59.68
CA HIS A 752 13.81 37.51 60.13
C HIS A 752 12.54 37.26 59.28
N SER A 753 11.40 37.37 59.98
CA SER A 753 9.99 37.56 59.56
C SER A 753 9.28 36.49 58.75
N SER A 754 8.51 35.69 59.50
CA SER A 754 7.20 35.17 59.11
C SER A 754 6.22 36.31 58.77
N ASN A 755 5.70 36.33 57.55
CA ASN A 755 4.27 36.43 57.20
C ASN A 755 4.10 36.74 55.71
N ASN A 756 3.16 36.01 55.08
CA ASN A 756 2.74 36.04 53.66
C ASN A 756 3.53 35.12 52.71
N LEU A 757 3.32 33.80 52.85
CA LEU A 757 3.57 32.85 51.77
C LEU A 757 2.27 32.78 50.94
N GLU A 758 2.12 33.70 49.98
CA GLU A 758 1.09 33.54 48.94
C GLU A 758 1.42 32.29 48.11
N ASN A 759 0.40 31.49 47.85
CA ASN A 759 0.46 30.16 47.27
C ASN A 759 0.79 30.29 45.77
N TYR A 760 2.05 30.47 45.39
CA TYR A 760 2.46 30.41 43.98
C TYR A 760 2.27 28.97 43.49
N GLY A 761 1.19 28.72 42.74
CA GLY A 761 0.83 27.40 42.21
C GLY A 761 1.85 26.88 41.20
N CYS A 762 2.06 25.56 41.18
CA CYS A 762 2.87 24.91 40.16
C CYS A 762 2.13 24.95 38.81
N TYR A 763 2.85 25.30 37.75
CA TYR A 763 2.29 25.33 36.38
C TYR A 763 2.40 23.95 35.72
N GLY A 764 1.53 23.68 34.75
CA GLY A 764 1.61 22.47 33.92
C GLY A 764 1.16 21.17 34.60
N LEU A 765 0.60 21.22 35.80
CA LEU A 765 0.13 20.03 36.53
C LEU A 765 -1.39 20.09 36.76
N VAL A 766 -2.07 18.97 36.54
CA VAL A 766 -3.48 18.77 36.87
C VAL A 766 -3.62 17.49 37.68
N THR A 767 -4.47 17.49 38.69
CA THR A 767 -4.80 16.27 39.45
C THR A 767 -6.30 16.08 39.54
N TRP A 768 -6.72 14.81 39.60
CA TRP A 768 -8.10 14.42 39.83
C TRP A 768 -8.17 13.27 40.82
N ASP A 769 -8.70 13.55 42.00
CA ASP A 769 -9.05 12.53 42.98
C ASP A 769 -10.46 11.99 42.66
N ILE A 770 -10.52 10.88 41.94
CA ILE A 770 -11.76 10.34 41.38
C ILE A 770 -12.56 9.63 42.47
N PRO A 771 -13.85 9.96 42.68
CA PRO A 771 -14.69 9.27 43.65
C PRO A 771 -14.75 7.76 43.40
N ILE A 772 -14.53 6.95 44.45
CA ILE A 772 -14.50 5.49 44.32
C ILE A 772 -15.83 4.92 43.84
N ASP A 773 -16.94 5.52 44.25
CA ASP A 773 -18.27 5.12 43.79
C ASP A 773 -18.44 5.30 42.27
N PHE A 774 -17.80 6.34 41.70
CA PHE A 774 -17.77 6.53 40.25
C PHE A 774 -16.90 5.48 39.56
N VAL A 775 -15.72 5.17 40.10
CA VAL A 775 -14.84 4.12 39.56
C VAL A 775 -15.56 2.76 39.56
N LYS A 776 -16.24 2.41 40.65
CA LYS A 776 -17.03 1.17 40.76
C LYS A 776 -18.24 1.18 39.82
N GLY A 777 -18.91 2.33 39.66
CA GLY A 777 -20.00 2.50 38.70
C GLY A 777 -19.54 2.29 37.26
N LEU A 778 -18.35 2.80 36.91
CA LEU A 778 -17.78 2.66 35.57
C LEU A 778 -17.29 1.24 35.32
N ASP A 779 -16.67 0.60 36.32
CA ASP A 779 -16.28 -0.82 36.26
C ASP A 779 -17.49 -1.74 36.03
N ALA A 780 -18.60 -1.49 36.74
CA ALA A 780 -19.84 -2.22 36.57
C ALA A 780 -20.48 -1.99 35.18
N LEU A 781 -20.37 -0.77 34.63
CA LEU A 781 -20.84 -0.45 33.29
C LEU A 781 -20.02 -1.18 32.21
N PHE A 782 -18.70 -1.21 32.36
CA PHE A 782 -17.82 -2.00 31.48
C PHE A 782 -18.14 -3.49 31.58
N GLY A 783 -18.44 -3.96 32.79
CA GLY A 783 -18.78 -5.36 33.05
C GLY A 783 -17.62 -6.31 32.74
N LEU A 784 -17.95 -7.59 32.68
CA LEU A 784 -17.04 -8.64 32.24
C LEU A 784 -17.56 -9.26 30.93
N PRO A 785 -16.66 -9.72 30.05
CA PRO A 785 -17.08 -10.50 28.89
C PRO A 785 -17.74 -11.81 29.37
N ASP A 786 -18.86 -12.16 28.75
CA ASP A 786 -19.63 -13.39 29.05
C ASP A 786 -18.87 -14.68 28.70
#